data_AF-A0A959LJ44-F1
#
_entry.id   AF-A0A959LJ44-F1
#
_cell.length_a   1.000
_cell.length_b   1.000
_cell.length_c   1.000
_cell.angle_alpha   90.00
_cell.angle_beta   90.00
_cell.angle_gamma   90.00
#
_symmetry.space_group_name_H-M   'P 1'
#
loop_
_entity.id
_entity.type
_entity.pdbx_description
1 polymer ?
#
loop_
_entity_poly.entity_id
_entity_poly.type
_entity_poly.pdbx_seq_one_letter_code
_entity_poly.pdbx_strand_id
1 'polypeptide(L)'
;MSKIKLIFILAIMLPLMSNAQRYIGIATSNWSGTNGMYLNPANIADSRHKFTIDLFSINLGVNNNLAQLNNGLSGLTNIGNDGISSAFTFTNNNQFSLLAPYFELRGPGAMVSINSKHSIAITTRVRAMNQFHNFNQDLYRSITDTTYTIDPNNTKPVSINSDAFNYTTHAWSEIGLSYAGVIYDGGDHFVKGGFTLRYLMGAAYVSMVSGGINATAYPFQDSLRITNTSVSFGSNITSGNGISSSISDYLGGGGSGFGADLGVVYEWRPDHEKYRYDMDGKTGIGDRSKNKYKLRFSASVVDLGSIKYKTNNFTASIKTKSSQPAIIKGSALADSIGNFNDLKTFAANHNMDIADTGTGSTTSKVYMPTAFIVGVDYHAVKGLYVNAMFMSNMANREKFGTSYYNQLTVTPRWDTRVFSAGIPLTYDFLTKSLKYGLGLRVGGFFLGSDDLTGIMGKKGYGANFYFGASIPINNKKPKDSDGDGVSNKKDKCKNEKGVWEERGCPNPDKDGDGVLDKDDNCPDVAGSKTANGCPDSDLDGVADAEDRCPTEAGAPGLGGCPDRDADGIADIDDVCPDVPGLAEYKGCPDTDGDGIPDNEDKCPQKPGPIANEGCPDTDNDGIPDHMDKCPTVAGTKENYGCPEVSVQVKKRLAFAATAIQFDLGKATIKKTSHKLLDEVVAILNEYKDYNMTIDGYTDNTGNAERNLQLSKERANAVKEYFISKGISAERLTSDGHGIENPVASNKTAAGRAKNRRVEMDLKLK
;
A
#
# COMPACT_ATOMS: atom_id res chain seq x y z
N MET A 1 -31.87 73.47 11.03
CA MET A 1 -30.55 72.80 11.07
C MET A 1 -30.57 71.39 11.67
N SER A 2 -31.51 71.00 12.56
CA SER A 2 -31.57 69.63 13.13
C SER A 2 -31.86 68.52 12.11
N LYS A 3 -32.67 68.79 11.06
CA LYS A 3 -33.01 67.82 10.01
C LYS A 3 -31.77 67.19 9.34
N ILE A 4 -30.67 67.92 9.22
CA ILE A 4 -29.41 67.41 8.62
C ILE A 4 -28.72 66.40 9.54
N LYS A 5 -28.85 66.50 10.87
CA LYS A 5 -28.26 65.52 11.80
C LYS A 5 -29.06 64.24 11.89
N LEU A 6 -30.39 64.31 11.90
CA LEU A 6 -31.22 63.11 11.79
C LEU A 6 -31.04 62.45 10.42
N ILE A 7 -30.91 63.24 9.33
CA ILE A 7 -30.52 62.71 8.01
C ILE A 7 -29.07 62.22 7.98
N PHE A 8 -28.13 62.69 8.79
CA PHE A 8 -26.78 62.10 8.86
C PHE A 8 -26.78 60.77 9.62
N ILE A 9 -27.53 60.68 10.72
CA ILE A 9 -27.69 59.44 11.49
C ILE A 9 -28.54 58.42 10.71
N LEU A 10 -29.56 58.88 9.96
CA LEU A 10 -30.25 58.03 8.99
C LEU A 10 -29.45 57.77 7.71
N ALA A 11 -28.55 58.63 7.23
CA ALA A 11 -27.68 58.32 6.08
C ALA A 11 -26.57 57.32 6.46
N ILE A 12 -26.22 57.25 7.75
CA ILE A 12 -25.41 56.17 8.33
C ILE A 12 -26.25 54.88 8.54
N MET A 13 -27.59 54.95 8.51
CA MET A 13 -28.51 53.80 8.68
C MET A 13 -29.31 53.38 7.43
N LEU A 14 -29.36 54.18 6.35
CA LEU A 14 -30.20 54.03 5.15
C LEU A 14 -29.69 54.94 4.00
N PRO A 15 -29.52 54.43 2.75
CA PRO A 15 -28.95 53.14 2.43
C PRO A 15 -27.98 53.25 1.22
N LEU A 16 -26.69 53.32 1.50
CA LEU A 16 -25.73 52.56 0.71
C LEU A 16 -25.18 51.45 1.62
N MET A 17 -24.74 50.34 1.03
CA MET A 17 -24.34 49.11 1.75
C MET A 17 -25.51 48.28 2.30
N SER A 18 -26.27 47.76 1.34
CA SER A 18 -26.90 46.44 1.37
C SER A 18 -26.03 45.39 2.10
N ASN A 19 -26.55 44.40 2.87
CA ASN A 19 -25.81 43.30 3.55
C ASN A 19 -26.55 41.95 3.93
N ALA A 20 -25.97 40.75 3.62
CA ALA A 20 -26.45 39.32 3.71
C ALA A 20 -26.96 38.58 2.42
N GLN A 21 -26.21 37.66 1.78
CA GLN A 21 -25.71 36.38 2.34
C GLN A 21 -24.44 35.86 1.63
N ARG A 22 -23.94 34.66 2.01
CA ARG A 22 -22.61 34.11 1.66
C ARG A 22 -22.47 33.76 0.16
N TYR A 23 -21.26 33.94 -0.37
CA TYR A 23 -20.62 33.52 -1.64
C TYR A 23 -21.01 32.16 -2.31
N ILE A 24 -22.26 31.69 -2.27
CA ILE A 24 -22.68 30.33 -2.66
C ILE A 24 -22.41 30.04 -4.14
N GLY A 25 -22.58 31.05 -5.00
CA GLY A 25 -22.26 30.97 -6.44
C GLY A 25 -20.80 30.61 -6.76
N ILE A 26 -19.87 30.75 -5.80
CA ILE A 26 -18.44 30.39 -5.98
C ILE A 26 -17.89 29.44 -4.90
N ALA A 27 -18.40 29.46 -3.66
CA ALA A 27 -17.87 28.66 -2.55
C ALA A 27 -18.17 27.16 -2.71
N THR A 28 -19.17 26.83 -3.53
CA THR A 28 -19.49 25.46 -3.97
C THR A 28 -18.54 24.93 -5.05
N SER A 29 -17.76 25.81 -5.72
CA SER A 29 -16.76 25.40 -6.72
C SER A 29 -15.71 24.48 -6.13
N ASN A 30 -15.30 23.49 -6.92
CA ASN A 30 -14.19 22.59 -6.64
C ASN A 30 -12.81 23.29 -6.65
N TRP A 31 -12.77 24.53 -7.14
CA TRP A 31 -11.59 25.38 -7.26
C TRP A 31 -11.69 26.64 -6.37
N SER A 32 -12.63 26.66 -5.41
CA SER A 32 -12.95 27.80 -4.53
C SER A 32 -11.85 28.20 -3.53
N GLY A 33 -10.81 27.38 -3.35
CA GLY A 33 -9.76 27.63 -2.36
C GLY A 33 -10.31 27.56 -0.94
N THR A 34 -9.96 28.53 -0.09
CA THR A 34 -10.50 28.62 1.27
C THR A 34 -11.98 29.01 1.30
N ASN A 35 -12.57 29.54 0.21
CA ASN A 35 -13.98 29.96 0.25
C ASN A 35 -14.94 28.78 0.51
N GLY A 36 -14.61 27.58 0.02
CA GLY A 36 -15.35 26.36 0.34
C GLY A 36 -15.21 25.90 1.80
N MET A 37 -14.13 26.28 2.50
CA MET A 37 -13.87 25.94 3.91
C MET A 37 -14.95 26.50 4.83
N TYR A 38 -15.43 27.72 4.58
CA TYR A 38 -16.48 28.39 5.35
C TYR A 38 -17.88 27.75 5.20
N LEU A 39 -18.06 26.84 4.24
CA LEU A 39 -19.23 25.97 4.16
C LEU A 39 -18.97 24.64 4.86
N ASN A 40 -17.79 24.04 4.66
CA ASN A 40 -17.38 22.81 5.32
C ASN A 40 -15.84 22.73 5.35
N PRO A 41 -15.20 22.66 6.53
CA PRO A 41 -13.73 22.67 6.64
C PRO A 41 -13.05 21.48 5.95
N ALA A 42 -13.72 20.33 5.79
CA ALA A 42 -13.20 19.18 5.06
C ALA A 42 -12.97 19.45 3.56
N ASN A 43 -13.47 20.58 3.03
CA ASN A 43 -13.33 20.95 1.62
C ASN A 43 -11.90 21.25 1.19
N ILE A 44 -10.98 21.56 2.14
CA ILE A 44 -9.56 21.79 1.83
C ILE A 44 -8.75 20.49 1.69
N ALA A 45 -9.28 19.33 2.11
CA ALA A 45 -8.68 18.03 1.85
C ALA A 45 -8.95 17.53 0.42
N ASP A 46 -7.96 16.86 -0.18
CA ASP A 46 -7.91 16.54 -1.62
C ASP A 46 -8.19 17.77 -2.51
N SER A 47 -7.64 18.92 -2.10
CA SER A 47 -7.76 20.17 -2.84
C SER A 47 -6.98 20.13 -4.16
N ARG A 48 -7.54 20.79 -5.16
CA ARG A 48 -6.97 20.95 -6.51
C ARG A 48 -5.89 22.03 -6.51
N HIS A 49 -5.85 22.85 -5.47
CA HIS A 49 -4.76 23.79 -5.21
C HIS A 49 -3.69 23.14 -4.35
N LYS A 50 -2.44 23.21 -4.80
CA LYS A 50 -1.25 22.91 -3.99
C LYS A 50 -1.09 23.98 -2.91
N PHE A 51 -1.31 25.24 -3.29
CA PHE A 51 -1.24 26.40 -2.42
C PHE A 51 -2.27 27.45 -2.86
N THR A 52 -2.80 28.23 -1.93
CA THR A 52 -3.65 29.39 -2.23
C THR A 52 -3.28 30.50 -1.25
N ILE A 53 -3.05 31.70 -1.77
CA ILE A 53 -3.03 32.94 -0.96
C ILE A 53 -4.38 33.62 -1.17
N ASP A 54 -5.09 33.94 -0.11
CA ASP A 54 -6.26 34.81 -0.16
C ASP A 54 -5.78 36.24 0.10
N LEU A 55 -5.97 37.14 -0.88
CA LEU A 55 -5.57 38.53 -0.74
C LEU A 55 -6.62 39.28 0.06
N PHE A 56 -7.84 39.31 -0.48
CA PHE A 56 -9.03 39.82 0.19
C PHE A 56 -10.28 39.25 -0.50
N SER A 57 -11.39 39.24 0.23
CA SER A 57 -12.72 39.20 -0.39
C SER A 57 -13.73 39.90 0.49
N ILE A 58 -14.65 40.63 -0.13
CA ILE A 58 -15.68 41.44 0.51
C ILE A 58 -17.04 40.88 0.10
N ASN A 59 -17.99 40.85 1.04
CA ASN A 59 -19.38 40.50 0.78
C ASN A 59 -20.31 41.47 1.50
N LEU A 60 -21.24 42.01 0.72
CA LEU A 60 -22.29 42.98 1.06
C LEU A 60 -23.60 42.47 0.43
N GLY A 61 -24.76 43.00 0.82
CA GLY A 61 -26.09 42.75 0.21
C GLY A 61 -27.40 42.39 0.99
N VAL A 62 -28.45 43.23 1.11
CA VAL A 62 -29.50 43.18 2.17
C VAL A 62 -30.34 41.89 2.23
N ASN A 63 -30.90 41.55 3.40
CA ASN A 63 -32.03 40.60 3.49
C ASN A 63 -33.06 40.95 4.60
N ASN A 64 -34.35 41.01 4.26
CA ASN A 64 -35.45 41.35 5.18
C ASN A 64 -36.81 40.81 4.69
N ASN A 65 -37.81 40.64 5.56
CA ASN A 65 -39.19 40.36 5.11
C ASN A 65 -40.19 41.49 5.42
N LEU A 66 -39.73 42.67 5.84
CA LEU A 66 -40.56 43.84 6.10
C LEU A 66 -41.02 44.51 4.80
N ALA A 67 -40.05 44.78 3.90
CA ALA A 67 -40.26 45.55 2.69
C ALA A 67 -39.46 45.03 1.48
N GLN A 68 -40.06 45.18 0.31
CA GLN A 68 -39.49 44.82 -0.98
C GLN A 68 -38.82 46.04 -1.63
N LEU A 69 -37.64 45.87 -2.21
CA LEU A 69 -36.94 46.93 -2.93
C LEU A 69 -37.66 47.26 -4.25
N ASN A 70 -38.11 48.50 -4.38
CA ASN A 70 -38.71 49.07 -5.58
C ASN A 70 -37.62 49.57 -6.52
N ASN A 71 -37.83 49.41 -7.84
CA ASN A 71 -36.99 49.97 -8.91
C ASN A 71 -35.50 49.57 -8.88
N GLY A 72 -35.11 48.64 -8.00
CA GLY A 72 -33.74 48.15 -7.88
C GLY A 72 -32.79 49.16 -7.27
N LEU A 73 -31.53 49.14 -7.71
CA LEU A 73 -30.48 49.95 -7.08
C LEU A 73 -30.72 51.47 -7.23
N SER A 74 -31.44 51.91 -8.27
CA SER A 74 -31.86 53.30 -8.47
C SER A 74 -33.05 53.72 -7.61
N GLY A 75 -33.76 52.78 -6.97
CA GLY A 75 -34.70 53.13 -5.89
C GLY A 75 -33.97 53.70 -4.68
N LEU A 76 -32.82 53.11 -4.32
CA LEU A 76 -32.02 53.52 -3.15
C LEU A 76 -31.46 54.94 -3.27
N THR A 77 -31.18 55.42 -4.49
CA THR A 77 -30.62 56.77 -4.71
C THR A 77 -31.63 57.90 -4.49
N ASN A 78 -32.93 57.61 -4.45
CA ASN A 78 -33.99 58.64 -4.46
C ASN A 78 -34.61 58.89 -3.07
N ILE A 79 -34.26 58.09 -2.06
CA ILE A 79 -34.84 58.11 -0.70
C ILE A 79 -34.74 59.48 -0.02
N GLY A 80 -33.74 60.30 -0.37
CA GLY A 80 -33.51 61.61 0.23
C GLY A 80 -34.61 62.64 -0.03
N ASN A 81 -35.28 62.57 -1.19
CA ASN A 81 -36.33 63.53 -1.57
C ASN A 81 -37.74 63.00 -1.30
N ASP A 82 -37.98 61.72 -1.60
CA ASP A 82 -39.33 61.13 -1.65
C ASP A 82 -39.66 60.21 -0.46
N GLY A 83 -38.76 60.14 0.53
CA GLY A 83 -38.90 59.30 1.72
C GLY A 83 -38.68 57.81 1.46
N ILE A 84 -38.67 57.00 2.52
CA ILE A 84 -38.33 55.57 2.46
C ILE A 84 -39.33 54.73 1.64
N SER A 85 -40.60 55.15 1.60
CA SER A 85 -41.68 54.51 0.83
C SER A 85 -41.48 54.57 -0.69
N SER A 86 -40.68 55.50 -1.20
CA SER A 86 -40.34 55.58 -2.63
C SER A 86 -39.49 54.37 -3.08
N ALA A 87 -38.56 53.93 -2.23
CA ALA A 87 -37.64 52.83 -2.50
C ALA A 87 -38.10 51.48 -1.96
N PHE A 88 -39.04 51.46 -1.01
CA PHE A 88 -39.45 50.23 -0.32
C PHE A 88 -40.97 50.07 -0.30
N THR A 89 -41.47 49.00 -0.93
CA THR A 89 -42.86 48.53 -0.73
C THR A 89 -42.91 47.73 0.57
N PHE A 90 -43.37 48.35 1.65
CA PHE A 90 -43.68 47.65 2.90
C PHE A 90 -44.82 46.65 2.68
N THR A 91 -44.65 45.45 3.21
CA THR A 91 -45.67 44.40 3.18
C THR A 91 -46.40 44.33 4.51
N ASN A 92 -47.67 43.94 4.54
CA ASN A 92 -48.45 43.89 5.78
C ASN A 92 -48.20 42.58 6.53
N ASN A 93 -47.03 42.48 7.16
CA ASN A 93 -46.68 41.37 8.05
C ASN A 93 -46.86 41.81 9.51
N ASN A 94 -47.51 40.99 10.34
CA ASN A 94 -47.65 41.31 11.78
C ASN A 94 -46.27 41.39 12.48
N GLN A 95 -45.32 40.57 12.04
CA GLN A 95 -43.93 40.56 12.50
C GLN A 95 -42.96 40.50 11.33
N PHE A 96 -41.81 41.15 11.48
CA PHE A 96 -40.71 41.08 10.53
C PHE A 96 -39.40 40.62 11.19
N SER A 97 -38.48 40.15 10.35
CA SER A 97 -37.06 40.06 10.67
C SER A 97 -36.25 40.77 9.58
N LEU A 98 -35.17 41.41 10.00
CA LEU A 98 -34.25 42.19 9.18
C LEU A 98 -32.84 41.74 9.50
N LEU A 99 -31.99 41.54 8.50
CA LEU A 99 -30.55 41.39 8.65
C LEU A 99 -29.89 42.47 7.79
N ALA A 100 -29.57 43.59 8.41
CA ALA A 100 -28.96 44.76 7.77
C ALA A 100 -28.36 45.72 8.82
N PRO A 101 -27.07 46.11 8.73
CA PRO A 101 -26.01 45.55 7.89
C PRO A 101 -25.28 44.29 8.45
N TYR A 102 -25.20 43.20 7.65
CA TYR A 102 -24.19 42.10 7.59
C TYR A 102 -22.93 42.42 6.73
N PHE A 103 -21.86 43.00 7.27
CA PHE A 103 -20.58 43.13 6.54
C PHE A 103 -19.72 41.86 6.71
N GLU A 104 -19.05 41.40 5.66
CA GLU A 104 -18.00 40.37 5.74
C GLU A 104 -16.79 40.74 4.88
N LEU A 105 -15.60 40.77 5.51
CA LEU A 105 -14.29 40.84 4.87
C LEU A 105 -13.50 39.58 5.26
N ARG A 106 -12.88 38.92 4.28
CA ARG A 106 -11.92 37.82 4.49
C ARG A 106 -10.56 38.23 3.95
N GLY A 107 -9.50 37.73 4.56
CA GLY A 107 -8.13 37.93 4.10
C GLY A 107 -7.36 39.00 4.88
N PRO A 108 -6.02 38.93 4.91
CA PRO A 108 -5.18 37.94 4.21
C PRO A 108 -5.28 36.52 4.78
N GLY A 109 -5.09 35.52 3.93
CA GLY A 109 -5.15 34.11 4.31
C GLY A 109 -4.27 33.23 3.43
N ALA A 110 -4.03 32.00 3.85
CA ALA A 110 -3.28 31.02 3.07
C ALA A 110 -3.73 29.58 3.36
N MET A 111 -3.70 28.72 2.34
CA MET A 111 -3.96 27.29 2.42
C MET A 111 -2.83 26.50 1.76
N VAL A 112 -2.30 25.49 2.44
CA VAL A 112 -1.27 24.57 1.95
C VAL A 112 -1.83 23.15 1.90
N SER A 113 -1.79 22.53 0.72
CA SER A 113 -1.93 21.08 0.56
C SER A 113 -0.60 20.40 0.84
N ILE A 114 -0.43 19.86 2.06
CA ILE A 114 0.83 19.23 2.50
C ILE A 114 1.13 18.00 1.64
N ASN A 115 0.15 17.12 1.45
CA ASN A 115 0.24 15.95 0.58
C ASN A 115 -1.16 15.60 0.03
N SER A 116 -1.37 14.38 -0.51
CA SER A 116 -2.67 13.93 -1.02
C SER A 116 -3.74 13.78 0.07
N LYS A 117 -3.34 13.51 1.32
CA LYS A 117 -4.24 13.25 2.44
C LYS A 117 -4.49 14.48 3.31
N HIS A 118 -3.50 15.33 3.56
CA HIS A 118 -3.57 16.40 4.55
C HIS A 118 -3.40 17.81 3.97
N SER A 119 -4.18 18.74 4.50
CA SER A 119 -4.15 20.15 4.16
C SER A 119 -4.37 21.02 5.40
N ILE A 120 -3.75 22.20 5.42
CA ILE A 120 -3.92 23.21 6.47
C ILE A 120 -4.26 24.57 5.86
N ALA A 121 -4.95 25.42 6.62
CA ALA A 121 -5.18 26.82 6.26
C ALA A 121 -5.12 27.75 7.47
N ILE A 122 -4.58 28.95 7.27
CA ILE A 122 -4.69 30.09 8.17
C ILE A 122 -5.52 31.16 7.48
N THR A 123 -6.49 31.75 8.19
CA THR A 123 -7.43 32.71 7.62
C THR A 123 -7.71 33.83 8.61
N THR A 124 -7.86 35.06 8.12
CA THR A 124 -8.45 36.15 8.89
C THR A 124 -9.82 36.52 8.32
N ARG A 125 -10.70 37.02 9.21
CA ARG A 125 -12.04 37.48 8.85
C ARG A 125 -12.45 38.65 9.74
N VAL A 126 -13.24 39.57 9.20
CA VAL A 126 -13.98 40.59 9.94
C VAL A 126 -15.45 40.44 9.58
N ARG A 127 -16.32 40.45 10.58
CA ARG A 127 -17.78 40.42 10.43
C ARG A 127 -18.40 41.57 11.21
N ALA A 128 -19.43 42.19 10.65
CA ALA A 128 -20.42 42.93 11.40
C ALA A 128 -21.80 42.41 11.00
N MET A 129 -22.73 42.29 11.94
CA MET A 129 -24.07 41.77 11.73
C MET A 129 -25.05 42.58 12.58
N ASN A 130 -26.12 43.07 11.97
CA ASN A 130 -27.20 43.78 12.65
C ASN A 130 -28.50 43.08 12.29
N GLN A 131 -29.18 42.52 13.29
CA GLN A 131 -30.30 41.62 13.08
C GLN A 131 -31.47 41.99 13.99
N PHE A 132 -32.65 42.19 13.41
CA PHE A 132 -33.93 42.17 14.10
C PHE A 132 -34.61 40.83 13.81
N HIS A 133 -35.22 40.22 14.81
CA HIS A 133 -35.95 38.97 14.67
C HIS A 133 -37.31 39.02 15.36
N ASN A 134 -38.36 38.68 14.61
CA ASN A 134 -39.77 38.66 15.03
C ASN A 134 -40.26 39.96 15.69
N PHE A 135 -39.73 41.11 15.26
CA PHE A 135 -40.23 42.40 15.72
C PHE A 135 -41.64 42.66 15.18
N ASN A 136 -42.55 43.13 16.02
CA ASN A 136 -43.85 43.61 15.55
C ASN A 136 -43.67 44.79 14.59
N GLN A 137 -44.32 44.71 13.42
CA GLN A 137 -44.17 45.70 12.35
C GLN A 137 -44.77 47.06 12.72
N ASP A 138 -45.97 47.07 13.29
CA ASP A 138 -46.70 48.30 13.60
C ASP A 138 -45.97 49.08 14.71
N LEU A 139 -45.40 48.36 15.70
CA LEU A 139 -44.50 48.91 16.70
C LEU A 139 -43.28 49.59 16.04
N TYR A 140 -42.56 48.87 15.19
CA TYR A 140 -41.38 49.41 14.51
C TYR A 140 -41.72 50.63 13.65
N ARG A 141 -42.73 50.53 12.79
CA ARG A 141 -43.15 51.63 11.92
C ARG A 141 -43.67 52.83 12.71
N SER A 142 -44.38 52.64 13.82
CA SER A 142 -44.80 53.75 14.69
C SER A 142 -43.64 54.52 15.33
N ILE A 143 -42.45 53.92 15.40
CA ILE A 143 -41.23 54.53 15.92
C ILE A 143 -40.37 55.14 14.79
N THR A 144 -40.34 54.52 13.60
CA THR A 144 -39.37 54.85 12.54
C THR A 144 -39.95 55.55 11.30
N ASP A 145 -41.26 55.43 11.04
CA ASP A 145 -41.92 55.95 9.85
C ASP A 145 -42.90 57.07 10.25
N THR A 146 -42.44 58.31 10.15
CA THR A 146 -43.22 59.51 10.51
C THR A 146 -44.44 59.75 9.60
N THR A 147 -44.62 58.95 8.54
CA THR A 147 -45.80 58.97 7.66
C THR A 147 -46.77 57.83 7.94
N TYR A 148 -46.37 56.84 8.74
CA TYR A 148 -47.20 55.69 9.06
C TYR A 148 -48.23 56.04 10.13
N THR A 149 -49.49 56.01 9.73
CA THR A 149 -50.62 55.96 10.65
C THR A 149 -51.15 54.53 10.68
N ILE A 150 -51.21 53.92 11.86
CA ILE A 150 -51.65 52.51 12.02
C ILE A 150 -53.09 52.33 11.50
N ASP A 151 -53.93 53.35 11.63
CA ASP A 151 -55.19 53.48 10.91
C ASP A 151 -55.51 54.96 10.64
N PRO A 152 -55.39 55.47 9.40
CA PRO A 152 -55.60 56.88 9.09
C PRO A 152 -57.07 57.34 9.17
N ASN A 153 -58.03 56.41 9.28
CA ASN A 153 -59.47 56.73 9.28
C ASN A 153 -60.14 56.50 10.64
N ASN A 154 -59.40 56.08 11.67
CA ASN A 154 -59.96 55.50 12.89
C ASN A 154 -59.33 56.12 14.14
N THR A 155 -60.18 56.72 14.98
CA THR A 155 -59.77 57.37 16.23
C THR A 155 -59.51 56.40 17.39
N LYS A 156 -59.67 55.09 17.16
CA LYS A 156 -59.55 54.06 18.21
C LYS A 156 -58.08 53.76 18.52
N PRO A 157 -57.75 53.47 19.80
CA PRO A 157 -56.44 52.95 20.16
C PRO A 157 -56.19 51.59 19.51
N VAL A 158 -54.97 51.34 19.03
CA VAL A 158 -54.58 50.06 18.40
C VAL A 158 -53.71 49.26 19.35
N SER A 159 -54.16 48.08 19.75
CA SER A 159 -53.39 47.17 20.59
C SER A 159 -52.26 46.53 19.79
N ILE A 160 -51.03 46.77 20.24
CA ILE A 160 -49.81 46.17 19.70
C ILE A 160 -49.44 45.02 20.62
N ASN A 161 -49.61 43.79 20.15
CA ASN A 161 -49.12 42.59 20.82
C ASN A 161 -47.92 42.04 20.04
N SER A 162 -46.73 42.16 20.64
CA SER A 162 -45.49 41.58 20.11
C SER A 162 -45.14 40.33 20.91
N ASP A 163 -44.98 39.21 20.21
CA ASP A 163 -44.31 38.03 20.76
C ASP A 163 -42.84 38.33 21.07
N ALA A 164 -42.14 37.32 21.61
CA ALA A 164 -40.72 37.39 21.89
C ALA A 164 -39.88 37.74 20.65
N PHE A 165 -38.98 38.70 20.81
CA PHE A 165 -38.13 39.24 19.74
C PHE A 165 -36.68 39.41 20.19
N ASN A 166 -35.77 39.49 19.22
CA ASN A 166 -34.35 39.74 19.45
C ASN A 166 -33.85 40.80 18.47
N TYR A 167 -33.19 41.84 18.98
CA TYR A 167 -32.33 42.73 18.20
C TYR A 167 -30.89 42.52 18.63
N THR A 168 -29.98 42.26 17.69
CA THR A 168 -28.55 42.16 17.96
C THR A 168 -27.72 42.81 16.85
N THR A 169 -26.96 43.84 17.23
CA THR A 169 -25.76 44.32 16.54
C THR A 169 -24.54 43.62 17.11
N HIS A 170 -23.67 43.08 16.28
CA HIS A 170 -22.43 42.43 16.69
C HIS A 170 -21.35 42.62 15.62
N ALA A 171 -20.17 43.10 16.01
CA ALA A 171 -19.01 43.25 15.15
C ALA A 171 -17.75 42.67 15.82
N TRP A 172 -17.02 41.85 15.05
CA TRP A 172 -15.90 41.06 15.54
C TRP A 172 -14.95 40.65 14.42
N SER A 173 -13.72 40.32 14.78
CA SER A 173 -12.72 39.72 13.89
C SER A 173 -12.34 38.31 14.34
N GLU A 174 -11.74 37.54 13.44
CA GLU A 174 -11.42 36.13 13.63
C GLU A 174 -10.03 35.83 13.07
N ILE A 175 -9.28 34.99 13.78
CA ILE A 175 -8.12 34.28 13.24
C ILE A 175 -8.44 32.79 13.30
N GLY A 176 -8.58 32.16 12.14
CA GLY A 176 -8.95 30.76 11.98
C GLY A 176 -7.78 29.90 11.53
N LEU A 177 -7.44 28.87 12.31
CA LEU A 177 -6.54 27.79 11.92
C LEU A 177 -7.39 26.55 11.57
N SER A 178 -7.17 26.00 10.38
CA SER A 178 -7.97 24.88 9.87
C SER A 178 -7.09 23.72 9.43
N TYR A 179 -7.61 22.51 9.63
CA TYR A 179 -6.99 21.26 9.20
C TYR A 179 -8.06 20.38 8.56
N ALA A 180 -7.68 19.70 7.47
CA ALA A 180 -8.50 18.64 6.89
C ALA A 180 -7.64 17.45 6.47
N GLY A 181 -8.24 16.27 6.60
CA GLY A 181 -7.63 14.99 6.30
C GLY A 181 -8.55 14.09 5.49
N VAL A 182 -7.98 13.27 4.61
CA VAL A 182 -8.64 12.07 4.07
C VAL A 182 -8.69 11.03 5.18
N ILE A 183 -9.91 10.62 5.55
CA ILE A 183 -10.19 9.64 6.61
C ILE A 183 -10.22 8.22 6.02
N TYR A 184 -10.80 8.07 4.84
CA TYR A 184 -10.96 6.79 4.15
C TYR A 184 -10.83 6.96 2.64
N ASP A 185 -10.13 6.04 1.98
CA ASP A 185 -9.97 5.99 0.53
C ASP A 185 -10.03 4.52 0.09
N GLY A 186 -11.24 4.08 -0.26
CA GLY A 186 -11.53 2.76 -0.82
C GLY A 186 -11.72 2.78 -2.33
N GLY A 187 -11.12 3.74 -3.03
CA GLY A 187 -11.33 3.94 -4.47
C GLY A 187 -12.69 4.56 -4.78
N ASP A 188 -13.72 3.73 -4.92
CA ASP A 188 -15.11 4.13 -5.22
C ASP A 188 -15.76 4.94 -4.09
N HIS A 189 -15.32 4.71 -2.86
CA HIS A 189 -15.83 5.35 -1.65
C HIS A 189 -14.71 6.14 -0.98
N PHE A 190 -14.89 7.44 -0.83
CA PHE A 190 -13.87 8.33 -0.29
C PHE A 190 -14.46 9.26 0.77
N VAL A 191 -13.85 9.32 1.96
CA VAL A 191 -14.30 10.15 3.07
C VAL A 191 -13.18 11.08 3.50
N LYS A 192 -13.51 12.35 3.68
CA LYS A 192 -12.62 13.36 4.25
C LYS A 192 -13.34 14.13 5.35
N GLY A 193 -12.58 14.52 6.37
CA GLY A 193 -13.07 15.34 7.47
C GLY A 193 -12.14 16.52 7.71
N GLY A 194 -12.64 17.51 8.43
CA GLY A 194 -11.85 18.67 8.80
C GLY A 194 -12.50 19.46 9.92
N PHE A 195 -11.69 20.34 10.50
CA PHE A 195 -12.13 21.28 11.51
C PHE A 195 -11.42 22.63 11.32
N THR A 196 -12.05 23.67 11.82
CA THR A 196 -11.45 25.00 11.99
C THR A 196 -11.54 25.37 13.45
N LEU A 197 -10.45 25.81 14.06
CA LEU A 197 -10.44 26.49 15.35
C LEU A 197 -10.28 27.99 15.11
N ARG A 198 -11.10 28.80 15.76
CA ARG A 198 -11.06 30.27 15.65
C ARG A 198 -10.76 30.91 17.00
N TYR A 199 -9.80 31.83 17.02
CA TYR A 199 -9.78 32.88 18.03
C TYR A 199 -10.71 34.00 17.57
N LEU A 200 -11.64 34.39 18.43
CA LEU A 200 -12.66 35.40 18.16
C LEU A 200 -12.34 36.66 18.94
N MET A 201 -12.27 37.79 18.26
CA MET A 201 -11.95 39.10 18.82
C MET A 201 -13.18 40.01 18.70
N GLY A 202 -13.90 40.17 19.80
CA GLY A 202 -15.07 41.03 19.87
C GLY A 202 -14.68 42.50 19.86
N ALA A 203 -15.27 43.28 18.97
CA ALA A 203 -15.06 44.73 18.95
C ALA A 203 -16.26 45.47 19.54
N ALA A 204 -17.45 45.29 18.96
CA ALA A 204 -18.68 45.93 19.41
C ALA A 204 -19.85 44.95 19.44
N TYR A 205 -20.75 45.07 20.41
CA TYR A 205 -22.09 44.48 20.34
C TYR A 205 -23.10 45.35 21.09
N VAL A 206 -24.35 45.29 20.63
CA VAL A 206 -25.55 45.72 21.34
C VAL A 206 -26.59 44.64 21.12
N SER A 207 -27.22 44.14 22.18
CA SER A 207 -28.23 43.08 22.09
C SER A 207 -29.40 43.36 23.03
N MET A 208 -30.60 43.10 22.53
CA MET A 208 -31.88 43.27 23.22
C MET A 208 -32.71 42.02 22.95
N VAL A 209 -33.07 41.29 24.00
CA VAL A 209 -33.97 40.14 23.92
C VAL A 209 -35.19 40.43 24.76
N SER A 210 -36.37 40.35 24.14
CA SER A 210 -37.66 40.54 24.81
C SER A 210 -38.44 39.25 24.86
N GLY A 211 -39.10 38.99 26.00
CA GLY A 211 -40.12 37.94 26.11
C GLY A 211 -41.47 38.30 25.46
N GLY A 212 -41.61 39.55 25.00
CA GLY A 212 -42.81 40.11 24.37
C GLY A 212 -43.09 41.53 24.86
N ILE A 213 -43.82 42.30 24.06
CA ILE A 213 -44.29 43.65 24.41
C ILE A 213 -45.80 43.73 24.19
N ASN A 214 -46.54 44.00 25.26
CA ASN A 214 -47.94 44.41 25.16
C ASN A 214 -48.03 45.93 25.27
N ALA A 215 -48.41 46.58 24.17
CA ALA A 215 -48.57 48.01 24.08
C ALA A 215 -49.91 48.41 23.41
N THR A 216 -50.22 49.70 23.42
CA THR A 216 -51.38 50.27 22.74
C THR A 216 -51.00 51.64 22.20
N ALA A 217 -51.07 51.82 20.88
CA ALA A 217 -50.81 53.08 20.23
C ALA A 217 -52.08 53.94 20.17
N TYR A 218 -51.94 55.24 20.34
CA TYR A 218 -53.00 56.25 20.27
C TYR A 218 -52.64 57.25 19.16
N PRO A 219 -53.03 57.00 17.89
CA PRO A 219 -52.52 57.76 16.74
C PRO A 219 -52.73 59.29 16.85
N PHE A 220 -53.89 59.72 17.35
CA PHE A 220 -54.24 61.14 17.51
C PHE A 220 -53.58 61.83 18.71
N GLN A 221 -52.95 61.07 19.61
CA GLN A 221 -52.24 61.60 20.78
C GLN A 221 -50.71 61.56 20.59
N ASP A 222 -50.24 61.05 19.45
CA ASP A 222 -48.83 60.69 19.18
C ASP A 222 -48.23 59.98 20.41
N SER A 223 -48.87 58.88 20.84
CA SER A 223 -48.39 58.19 22.03
C SER A 223 -48.56 56.67 22.04
N LEU A 224 -47.58 56.01 22.67
CA LEU A 224 -47.53 54.58 22.89
C LEU A 224 -47.64 54.26 24.39
N ARG A 225 -48.68 53.51 24.76
CA ARG A 225 -48.89 52.93 26.10
C ARG A 225 -48.25 51.56 26.18
N ILE A 226 -47.19 51.39 26.97
CA ILE A 226 -46.66 50.05 27.30
C ILE A 226 -47.36 49.54 28.57
N THR A 227 -47.75 48.26 28.60
CA THR A 227 -48.52 47.65 29.72
C THR A 227 -47.73 46.58 30.47
N ASN A 228 -46.98 45.73 29.77
CA ASN A 228 -46.06 44.75 30.35
C ASN A 228 -44.97 44.40 29.33
N THR A 229 -43.73 44.27 29.80
CA THR A 229 -42.57 43.87 28.99
C THR A 229 -41.42 43.39 29.88
N SER A 230 -40.55 42.54 29.34
CA SER A 230 -39.31 42.09 29.99
C SER A 230 -38.19 42.07 28.96
N VAL A 231 -37.19 42.95 29.10
CA VAL A 231 -36.13 43.14 28.10
C VAL A 231 -34.75 42.94 28.73
N SER A 232 -34.05 41.88 28.30
CA SER A 232 -32.63 41.71 28.60
C SER A 232 -31.83 42.59 27.65
N PHE A 233 -30.93 43.44 28.17
CA PHE A 233 -30.06 44.31 27.37
C PHE A 233 -28.59 44.03 27.67
N GLY A 234 -27.76 44.01 26.63
CA GLY A 234 -26.30 43.94 26.76
C GLY A 234 -25.62 44.85 25.74
N SER A 235 -24.55 45.54 26.16
CA SER A 235 -23.71 46.35 25.28
C SER A 235 -22.30 46.46 25.83
N ASN A 236 -21.29 46.57 24.96
CA ASN A 236 -19.94 47.01 25.35
C ASN A 236 -19.60 48.45 24.95
N ILE A 237 -20.55 49.19 24.41
CA ILE A 237 -20.38 50.58 24.00
C ILE A 237 -20.70 51.48 25.20
N THR A 238 -19.76 52.37 25.56
CA THR A 238 -19.89 53.29 26.70
C THR A 238 -20.27 54.70 26.26
N SER A 239 -21.03 55.39 27.12
CA SER A 239 -21.53 56.76 26.92
C SER A 239 -20.42 57.76 26.55
N GLY A 240 -20.57 58.43 25.41
CA GLY A 240 -19.63 59.46 24.91
C GLY A 240 -19.14 59.15 23.50
N ASN A 241 -18.98 57.87 23.17
CA ASN A 241 -18.84 57.40 21.80
C ASN A 241 -20.19 56.82 21.35
N GLY A 242 -20.76 57.39 20.28
CA GLY A 242 -21.75 56.66 19.49
C GLY A 242 -21.09 55.49 18.76
N ILE A 243 -21.81 54.89 17.80
CA ILE A 243 -21.18 54.00 16.81
C ILE A 243 -20.18 54.87 16.02
N SER A 244 -18.89 54.74 16.31
CA SER A 244 -17.85 55.60 15.74
C SER A 244 -17.61 55.27 14.27
N SER A 245 -17.19 56.29 13.51
CA SER A 245 -17.07 56.25 12.06
C SER A 245 -15.75 55.65 11.54
N SER A 246 -14.92 55.07 12.41
CA SER A 246 -13.60 54.52 12.03
C SER A 246 -13.57 53.01 12.15
N ILE A 247 -13.18 52.33 11.07
CA ILE A 247 -13.07 50.86 11.05
C ILE A 247 -11.96 50.33 11.98
N SER A 248 -11.03 51.19 12.42
CA SER A 248 -9.99 50.87 13.42
C SER A 248 -10.57 50.35 14.73
N ASP A 249 -11.67 50.93 15.17
CA ASP A 249 -12.29 50.66 16.47
C ASP A 249 -13.00 49.28 16.46
N TYR A 250 -13.17 48.71 15.26
CA TYR A 250 -13.71 47.39 15.01
C TYR A 250 -12.64 46.28 14.97
N LEU A 251 -11.35 46.61 15.12
CA LEU A 251 -10.22 45.68 15.00
C LEU A 251 -9.67 45.15 16.35
N GLY A 252 -10.52 45.17 17.38
CA GLY A 252 -10.32 44.41 18.63
C GLY A 252 -10.15 45.28 19.88
N GLY A 253 -10.80 44.88 20.97
CA GLY A 253 -10.66 45.53 22.29
C GLY A 253 -11.81 45.30 23.26
N GLY A 254 -13.01 44.95 22.78
CA GLY A 254 -14.22 44.82 23.61
C GLY A 254 -14.44 43.44 24.25
N GLY A 255 -13.99 42.36 23.59
CA GLY A 255 -14.20 41.00 24.06
C GLY A 255 -13.32 39.96 23.36
N SER A 256 -13.31 38.74 23.90
CA SER A 256 -12.59 37.62 23.29
C SER A 256 -13.32 36.29 23.49
N GLY A 257 -13.08 35.35 22.60
CA GLY A 257 -13.72 34.03 22.63
C GLY A 257 -13.03 33.02 21.73
N PHE A 258 -13.62 31.84 21.69
CA PHE A 258 -13.21 30.77 20.79
C PHE A 258 -14.41 30.26 20.03
N GLY A 259 -14.18 29.85 18.79
CA GLY A 259 -15.17 29.21 17.95
C GLY A 259 -14.60 28.03 17.17
N ALA A 260 -15.50 27.24 16.58
CA ALA A 260 -15.12 26.08 15.80
C ALA A 260 -16.05 25.85 14.60
N ASP A 261 -15.51 25.20 13.57
CA ASP A 261 -16.28 24.49 12.54
C ASP A 261 -15.88 23.01 12.58
N LEU A 262 -16.84 22.13 12.32
CA LEU A 262 -16.64 20.70 12.11
C LEU A 262 -17.29 20.30 10.79
N GLY A 263 -16.64 19.45 10.00
CA GLY A 263 -17.18 19.03 8.72
C GLY A 263 -16.70 17.67 8.26
N VAL A 264 -17.58 16.97 7.57
CA VAL A 264 -17.33 15.71 6.86
C VAL A 264 -17.85 15.80 5.44
N VAL A 265 -17.17 15.14 4.51
CA VAL A 265 -17.57 14.96 3.12
C VAL A 265 -17.33 13.51 2.71
N TYR A 266 -18.35 12.90 2.13
CA TYR A 266 -18.28 11.63 1.43
C TYR A 266 -18.35 11.87 -0.08
N GLU A 267 -17.53 11.18 -0.86
CA GLU A 267 -17.47 11.25 -2.32
C GLU A 267 -17.61 9.82 -2.88
N TRP A 268 -18.56 9.63 -3.78
CA TRP A 268 -18.70 8.42 -4.60
C TRP A 268 -18.02 8.63 -5.95
N ARG A 269 -17.09 7.74 -6.29
CA ARG A 269 -16.10 7.88 -7.37
C ARG A 269 -16.03 6.60 -8.24
N PRO A 270 -17.11 6.20 -8.93
CA PRO A 270 -17.15 4.94 -9.69
C PRO A 270 -16.13 4.87 -10.84
N ASP A 271 -15.59 6.03 -11.25
CA ASP A 271 -14.58 6.17 -12.29
C ASP A 271 -13.15 6.38 -11.71
N HIS A 272 -12.90 6.04 -10.44
CA HIS A 272 -11.69 6.48 -9.73
C HIS A 272 -10.36 6.08 -10.41
N GLU A 273 -10.31 4.90 -11.05
CA GLU A 273 -9.13 4.43 -11.78
C GLU A 273 -8.76 5.32 -12.98
N LYS A 274 -9.74 5.98 -13.64
CA LYS A 274 -9.48 6.96 -14.72
C LYS A 274 -8.75 8.22 -14.22
N TYR A 275 -8.63 8.38 -12.90
CA TYR A 275 -7.92 9.46 -12.25
C TYR A 275 -6.69 8.96 -11.48
N ARG A 276 -6.21 7.74 -11.75
CA ARG A 276 -4.93 7.23 -11.28
C ARG A 276 -3.92 7.20 -12.43
N TYR A 277 -2.64 7.25 -12.09
CA TYR A 277 -1.53 7.11 -13.04
C TYR A 277 -0.30 6.62 -12.30
N ASP A 278 0.58 5.96 -13.03
CA ASP A 278 1.86 5.50 -12.52
C ASP A 278 2.94 6.51 -12.95
N MET A 279 3.90 6.79 -12.07
CA MET A 279 5.00 7.71 -12.36
C MET A 279 6.18 7.58 -11.40
N ASP A 280 7.40 7.68 -11.92
CA ASP A 280 8.66 7.63 -11.16
C ASP A 280 8.77 6.42 -10.20
N GLY A 281 8.48 5.21 -10.70
CA GLY A 281 8.52 3.98 -9.89
C GLY A 281 7.43 3.88 -8.83
N LYS A 282 6.32 4.62 -8.97
CA LYS A 282 5.17 4.58 -8.06
C LYS A 282 3.87 4.38 -8.82
N THR A 283 3.08 3.41 -8.38
CA THR A 283 1.80 3.07 -9.00
C THR A 283 0.60 3.69 -8.29
N GLY A 284 -0.54 3.80 -8.99
CA GLY A 284 -1.83 4.19 -8.42
C GLY A 284 -1.93 5.64 -7.92
N ILE A 285 -1.10 6.56 -8.43
CA ILE A 285 -1.07 7.95 -7.96
C ILE A 285 -2.35 8.68 -8.39
N GLY A 286 -3.16 9.11 -7.42
CA GLY A 286 -4.37 9.90 -7.71
C GLY A 286 -4.08 11.30 -8.26
N ASP A 287 -4.61 11.63 -9.45
CA ASP A 287 -4.51 12.94 -10.10
C ASP A 287 -5.31 14.01 -9.34
N ARG A 288 -4.57 14.76 -8.52
CA ARG A 288 -5.08 15.89 -7.73
C ARG A 288 -5.48 17.11 -8.56
N SER A 289 -5.22 17.12 -9.88
CA SER A 289 -5.63 18.21 -10.78
C SER A 289 -7.07 18.05 -11.31
N LYS A 290 -7.75 16.94 -10.99
CA LYS A 290 -9.09 16.58 -11.51
C LYS A 290 -10.13 16.51 -10.40
N ASN A 291 -11.39 16.69 -10.79
CA ASN A 291 -12.56 16.33 -9.99
C ASN A 291 -12.88 14.86 -10.25
N LYS A 292 -12.92 14.04 -9.19
CA LYS A 292 -12.97 12.57 -9.27
C LYS A 292 -14.34 11.97 -8.94
N TYR A 293 -15.20 12.72 -8.25
CA TYR A 293 -16.52 12.23 -7.82
C TYR A 293 -17.57 12.32 -8.92
N LYS A 294 -18.53 11.40 -8.85
CA LYS A 294 -19.82 11.49 -9.56
C LYS A 294 -20.88 12.13 -8.66
N LEU A 295 -20.92 11.72 -7.38
CA LEU A 295 -21.72 12.34 -6.32
C LEU A 295 -20.86 12.65 -5.10
N ARG A 296 -21.16 13.76 -4.43
CA ARG A 296 -20.53 14.18 -3.19
C ARG A 296 -21.60 14.60 -2.20
N PHE A 297 -21.52 14.08 -0.98
CA PHE A 297 -22.39 14.42 0.14
C PHE A 297 -21.55 15.15 1.20
N SER A 298 -22.06 16.23 1.77
CA SER A 298 -21.37 17.02 2.79
C SER A 298 -22.27 17.33 3.96
N ALA A 299 -21.73 17.26 5.18
CA ALA A 299 -22.38 17.71 6.40
C ALA A 299 -21.39 18.48 7.27
N SER A 300 -21.80 19.61 7.82
CA SER A 300 -20.96 20.46 8.67
C SER A 300 -21.78 21.23 9.69
N VAL A 301 -21.17 21.51 10.84
CA VAL A 301 -21.64 22.52 11.79
C VAL A 301 -20.61 23.64 11.77
N VAL A 302 -21.05 24.86 11.46
CA VAL A 302 -20.19 26.03 11.34
C VAL A 302 -20.57 27.11 12.32
N ASP A 303 -19.62 27.98 12.66
CA ASP A 303 -19.78 29.10 13.57
C ASP A 303 -20.28 28.67 14.96
N LEU A 304 -19.73 27.56 15.50
CA LEU A 304 -19.88 27.22 16.92
C LEU A 304 -19.08 28.21 17.77
N GLY A 305 -19.58 28.52 18.97
CA GLY A 305 -18.85 29.27 19.99
C GLY A 305 -19.54 30.55 20.44
N SER A 306 -18.78 31.36 21.18
CA SER A 306 -19.27 32.63 21.75
C SER A 306 -18.11 33.56 22.09
N ILE A 307 -18.36 34.87 22.00
CA ILE A 307 -17.45 35.91 22.46
C ILE A 307 -17.85 36.36 23.85
N LYS A 308 -16.89 36.43 24.78
CA LYS A 308 -17.06 37.02 26.11
C LYS A 308 -16.65 38.49 26.08
N TYR A 309 -17.58 39.39 26.37
CA TYR A 309 -17.32 40.82 26.48
C TYR A 309 -17.28 41.26 27.94
N LYS A 310 -16.31 42.09 28.33
CA LYS A 310 -16.25 42.68 29.69
C LYS A 310 -17.09 43.95 29.73
N THR A 311 -18.26 43.92 30.38
CA THR A 311 -19.35 44.87 30.15
C THR A 311 -20.29 45.06 31.32
N ASN A 312 -20.92 46.23 31.38
CA ASN A 312 -22.05 46.52 32.26
C ASN A 312 -23.34 45.94 31.65
N ASN A 313 -23.53 44.64 31.78
CA ASN A 313 -24.78 43.98 31.40
C ASN A 313 -25.85 44.26 32.43
N PHE A 314 -27.09 44.44 31.98
CA PHE A 314 -28.23 44.61 32.89
C PHE A 314 -29.47 43.95 32.29
N THR A 315 -30.15 43.14 33.10
CA THR A 315 -31.47 42.63 32.73
C THR A 315 -32.51 43.61 33.25
N ALA A 316 -33.18 44.31 32.34
CA ALA A 316 -34.16 45.34 32.64
C ALA A 316 -35.58 44.79 32.53
N SER A 317 -36.19 44.47 33.66
CA SER A 317 -37.64 44.25 33.69
C SER A 317 -38.33 45.62 33.71
N ILE A 318 -38.83 46.06 32.55
CA ILE A 318 -39.52 47.36 32.43
C ILE A 318 -41.01 47.16 32.75
N LYS A 319 -41.44 47.61 33.93
CA LYS A 319 -42.84 47.54 34.41
C LYS A 319 -43.40 48.95 34.54
N THR A 320 -44.71 49.16 34.45
CA THR A 320 -45.29 50.49 34.74
C THR A 320 -45.25 50.76 36.25
N LYS A 321 -44.87 51.98 36.68
CA LYS A 321 -44.78 52.34 38.11
C LYS A 321 -46.12 52.39 38.85
N SER A 322 -47.23 52.36 38.11
CA SER A 322 -48.58 52.39 38.66
C SER A 322 -49.59 51.89 37.61
N SER A 323 -50.88 51.92 37.96
CA SER A 323 -52.01 51.71 37.04
C SER A 323 -52.07 52.71 35.88
N GLN A 324 -51.28 53.80 35.92
CA GLN A 324 -51.21 54.79 34.86
C GLN A 324 -50.27 54.34 33.71
N PRO A 325 -50.64 54.61 32.45
CA PRO A 325 -49.80 54.31 31.30
C PRO A 325 -48.45 55.03 31.33
N ALA A 326 -47.40 54.36 30.89
CA ALA A 326 -46.23 55.02 30.33
C ALA A 326 -46.61 55.60 28.96
N ILE A 327 -46.42 56.90 28.74
CA ILE A 327 -46.84 57.61 27.51
C ILE A 327 -45.58 58.07 26.77
N ILE A 328 -45.09 57.27 25.83
CA ILE A 328 -43.94 57.63 24.99
C ILE A 328 -44.45 58.39 23.77
N LYS A 329 -43.89 59.57 23.46
CA LYS A 329 -44.28 60.41 22.31
C LYS A 329 -43.17 60.54 21.27
N GLY A 330 -43.47 60.29 19.99
CA GLY A 330 -42.62 60.59 18.83
C GLY A 330 -41.13 60.27 18.99
N SER A 331 -40.27 61.18 18.50
CA SER A 331 -38.81 60.99 18.40
C SER A 331 -38.07 60.87 19.73
N ALA A 332 -38.73 61.11 20.87
CA ALA A 332 -38.11 61.09 22.19
C ALA A 332 -37.38 59.77 22.52
N LEU A 333 -37.86 58.64 21.98
CA LEU A 333 -37.22 57.34 22.15
C LEU A 333 -35.90 57.21 21.36
N ALA A 334 -35.86 57.75 20.13
CA ALA A 334 -34.71 57.65 19.23
C ALA A 334 -33.61 58.67 19.57
N ASP A 335 -33.99 59.86 20.04
CA ASP A 335 -33.06 60.96 20.34
C ASP A 335 -32.35 60.80 21.71
N SER A 336 -32.83 59.91 22.59
CA SER A 336 -32.52 59.96 24.04
C SER A 336 -31.91 58.71 24.67
N ILE A 337 -31.49 57.67 23.92
CA ILE A 337 -30.97 56.43 24.52
C ILE A 337 -29.67 55.97 23.84
N GLY A 338 -28.52 56.35 24.42
CA GLY A 338 -27.19 55.87 24.03
C GLY A 338 -26.57 54.86 25.02
N ASN A 339 -27.04 54.79 26.27
CA ASN A 339 -26.52 53.87 27.29
C ASN A 339 -27.57 53.54 28.39
N PHE A 340 -27.18 52.75 29.41
CA PHE A 340 -28.09 52.33 30.50
C PHE A 340 -28.63 53.50 31.34
N ASN A 341 -27.81 54.51 31.64
CA ASN A 341 -28.26 55.67 32.41
C ASN A 341 -29.24 56.50 31.60
N ASP A 342 -29.05 56.58 30.27
CA ASP A 342 -30.02 57.21 29.37
C ASP A 342 -31.34 56.43 29.36
N LEU A 343 -31.30 55.09 29.25
CA LEU A 343 -32.49 54.24 29.32
C LEU A 343 -33.22 54.35 30.68
N LYS A 344 -32.48 54.39 31.79
CA LYS A 344 -33.02 54.64 33.15
C LYS A 344 -33.65 56.01 33.27
N THR A 345 -33.00 57.05 32.75
CA THR A 345 -33.49 58.43 32.76
C THR A 345 -34.74 58.57 31.89
N PHE A 346 -34.71 58.03 30.67
CA PHE A 346 -35.84 57.96 29.77
C PHE A 346 -37.04 57.25 30.41
N ALA A 347 -36.83 56.07 31.02
CA ALA A 347 -37.90 55.33 31.68
C ALA A 347 -38.48 56.07 32.89
N ALA A 348 -37.63 56.64 33.74
CA ALA A 348 -38.06 57.45 34.89
C ALA A 348 -38.90 58.66 34.45
N ASN A 349 -38.52 59.32 33.36
CA ASN A 349 -39.22 60.48 32.79
C ASN A 349 -40.56 60.12 32.11
N HIS A 350 -40.83 58.84 31.83
CA HIS A 350 -42.04 58.36 31.13
C HIS A 350 -42.86 57.37 31.98
N ASN A 351 -42.84 57.50 33.31
CA ASN A 351 -43.62 56.69 34.27
C ASN A 351 -43.35 55.16 34.23
N MET A 352 -42.22 54.75 33.64
CA MET A 352 -41.75 53.37 33.66
C MET A 352 -40.83 53.11 34.85
N ASP A 353 -40.89 51.89 35.37
CA ASP A 353 -39.92 51.35 36.31
C ASP A 353 -38.97 50.43 35.57
N ILE A 354 -37.68 50.65 35.74
CA ILE A 354 -36.67 49.67 35.38
C ILE A 354 -36.24 49.02 36.67
N ALA A 355 -36.90 47.90 36.98
CA ALA A 355 -36.35 46.96 37.92
C ALA A 355 -35.11 46.34 37.27
N ASP A 356 -33.93 46.78 37.71
CA ASP A 356 -32.69 46.04 37.52
C ASP A 356 -32.85 44.74 38.32
N THR A 357 -33.30 43.68 37.64
CA THR A 357 -33.59 42.39 38.28
C THR A 357 -32.33 41.61 38.63
N GLY A 358 -31.16 42.24 38.52
CA GLY A 358 -29.89 41.68 38.93
C GLY A 358 -29.34 40.71 37.90
N THR A 359 -28.38 41.20 37.11
CA THR A 359 -27.09 40.51 37.08
C THR A 359 -26.00 41.57 37.12
N GLY A 360 -25.28 41.67 38.24
CA GLY A 360 -23.99 42.38 38.30
C GLY A 360 -22.88 41.66 37.52
N SER A 361 -23.24 41.00 36.41
CA SER A 361 -22.32 40.25 35.57
C SER A 361 -21.54 41.24 34.72
N THR A 362 -20.31 41.50 35.16
CA THR A 362 -19.26 42.20 34.41
C THR A 362 -18.86 41.49 33.11
N THR A 363 -19.49 40.37 32.76
CA THR A 363 -19.25 39.65 31.50
C THR A 363 -20.55 39.21 30.80
N SER A 364 -20.56 39.33 29.48
CA SER A 364 -21.64 38.85 28.61
C SER A 364 -21.12 37.81 27.63
N LYS A 365 -21.92 36.78 27.33
CA LYS A 365 -21.64 35.83 26.24
C LYS A 365 -22.54 36.15 25.05
N VAL A 366 -21.92 36.62 23.97
CA VAL A 366 -22.58 36.79 22.67
C VAL A 366 -22.31 35.55 21.83
N TYR A 367 -23.34 34.78 21.51
CA TYR A 367 -23.21 33.55 20.76
C TYR A 367 -23.00 33.81 19.26
N MET A 368 -22.24 32.93 18.63
CA MET A 368 -22.01 32.98 17.18
C MET A 368 -23.22 32.44 16.41
N PRO A 369 -23.41 32.85 15.13
CA PRO A 369 -24.53 32.39 14.31
C PRO A 369 -24.32 30.94 13.84
N THR A 370 -24.39 30.00 14.78
CA THR A 370 -24.16 28.58 14.50
C THR A 370 -25.18 28.05 13.50
N ALA A 371 -24.72 27.36 12.46
CA ALA A 371 -25.56 26.70 11.48
C ALA A 371 -25.12 25.27 11.19
N PHE A 372 -26.10 24.40 10.95
CA PHE A 372 -25.90 23.10 10.34
C PHE A 372 -26.07 23.25 8.82
N ILE A 373 -25.14 22.68 8.05
CA ILE A 373 -25.16 22.71 6.59
C ILE A 373 -25.08 21.27 6.11
N VAL A 374 -26.03 20.86 5.27
CA VAL A 374 -25.98 19.62 4.50
C VAL A 374 -26.06 19.91 3.02
N GLY A 375 -25.42 19.09 2.20
CA GLY A 375 -25.44 19.27 0.76
C GLY A 375 -25.11 18.02 -0.03
N VAL A 376 -25.58 18.01 -1.27
CA VAL A 376 -25.29 17.02 -2.30
C VAL A 376 -24.76 17.76 -3.53
N ASP A 377 -23.75 17.24 -4.20
CA ASP A 377 -23.09 17.88 -5.32
C ASP A 377 -22.84 16.84 -6.42
N TYR A 378 -23.54 16.99 -7.54
CA TYR A 378 -23.59 16.03 -8.63
C TYR A 378 -22.77 16.52 -9.83
N HIS A 379 -21.82 15.70 -10.28
CA HIS A 379 -21.04 15.93 -11.49
C HIS A 379 -21.83 15.39 -12.69
N ALA A 380 -22.63 16.24 -13.33
CA ALA A 380 -23.52 15.82 -14.41
C ALA A 380 -22.74 15.38 -15.65
N VAL A 381 -21.98 16.31 -16.23
CA VAL A 381 -21.10 16.12 -17.39
C VAL A 381 -19.83 16.97 -17.23
N LYS A 382 -18.85 16.81 -18.14
CA LYS A 382 -17.56 17.51 -18.09
C LYS A 382 -17.71 19.02 -17.89
N GLY A 383 -17.40 19.48 -16.67
CA GLY A 383 -17.45 20.90 -16.28
C GLY A 383 -18.79 21.36 -15.72
N LEU A 384 -19.89 20.60 -15.85
CA LEU A 384 -21.20 20.96 -15.30
C LEU A 384 -21.47 20.19 -14.00
N TYR A 385 -21.73 20.94 -12.93
CA TYR A 385 -22.10 20.43 -11.62
C TYR A 385 -23.44 21.00 -11.18
N VAL A 386 -24.19 20.24 -10.39
CA VAL A 386 -25.41 20.72 -9.72
C VAL A 386 -25.29 20.43 -8.24
N ASN A 387 -25.17 21.49 -7.44
CA ASN A 387 -25.19 21.39 -5.98
C ASN A 387 -26.61 21.68 -5.47
N ALA A 388 -27.08 20.88 -4.50
CA ALA A 388 -28.21 21.21 -3.64
C ALA A 388 -27.70 21.29 -2.20
N MET A 389 -28.05 22.35 -1.47
CA MET A 389 -27.56 22.61 -0.12
C MET A 389 -28.68 23.16 0.75
N PHE A 390 -28.87 22.57 1.93
CA PHE A 390 -29.75 23.07 2.97
C PHE A 390 -28.92 23.60 4.15
N MET A 391 -29.21 24.82 4.58
CA MET A 391 -28.64 25.42 5.78
C MET A 391 -29.75 25.64 6.80
N SER A 392 -29.52 25.16 8.03
CA SER A 392 -30.42 25.30 9.17
C SER A 392 -29.75 26.12 10.27
N ASN A 393 -30.50 27.07 10.83
CA ASN A 393 -30.08 27.77 12.03
C ASN A 393 -30.00 26.82 13.23
N MET A 394 -28.94 26.94 14.03
CA MET A 394 -28.80 26.28 15.33
C MET A 394 -28.65 27.27 16.50
N ALA A 395 -28.47 28.57 16.22
CA ALA A 395 -28.35 29.58 17.26
C ALA A 395 -29.70 29.79 17.98
N ASN A 396 -29.69 29.66 19.31
CA ASN A 396 -30.84 29.99 20.15
C ASN A 396 -31.04 31.52 20.15
N ARG A 397 -32.19 31.96 19.62
CA ARG A 397 -32.53 33.37 19.43
C ARG A 397 -33.05 34.08 20.69
N GLU A 398 -33.25 33.37 21.79
CA GLU A 398 -33.55 33.91 23.12
C GLU A 398 -32.28 34.33 23.89
N LYS A 399 -31.10 34.20 23.26
CA LYS A 399 -29.81 34.60 23.85
C LYS A 399 -29.18 35.71 23.03
N PHE A 400 -28.31 36.50 23.66
CA PHE A 400 -27.52 37.52 22.97
C PHE A 400 -26.65 36.88 21.89
N GLY A 401 -26.80 37.32 20.64
CA GLY A 401 -26.14 36.70 19.51
C GLY A 401 -26.91 36.91 18.22
N THR A 402 -26.26 36.61 17.10
CA THR A 402 -26.90 36.62 15.77
C THR A 402 -27.20 35.20 15.32
N SER A 403 -28.04 35.06 14.31
CA SER A 403 -28.50 33.76 13.81
C SER A 403 -28.66 33.79 12.30
N TYR A 404 -28.41 32.66 11.63
CA TYR A 404 -28.77 32.53 10.22
C TYR A 404 -30.27 32.26 10.07
N TYR A 405 -30.77 32.40 8.83
CA TYR A 405 -32.09 31.94 8.43
C TYR A 405 -31.97 30.60 7.71
N ASN A 406 -33.02 29.80 7.77
CA ASN A 406 -33.05 28.54 7.04
C ASN A 406 -33.15 28.84 5.54
N GLN A 407 -32.39 28.12 4.73
CA GLN A 407 -32.38 28.29 3.28
C GLN A 407 -32.10 26.97 2.57
N LEU A 408 -32.75 26.77 1.43
CA LEU A 408 -32.48 25.67 0.50
C LEU A 408 -31.99 26.28 -0.81
N THR A 409 -30.75 25.99 -1.20
CA THR A 409 -30.14 26.51 -2.43
C THR A 409 -29.81 25.38 -3.40
N VAL A 410 -30.21 25.53 -4.67
CA VAL A 410 -29.78 24.69 -5.78
C VAL A 410 -28.91 25.53 -6.73
N THR A 411 -27.66 25.14 -6.91
CA THR A 411 -26.66 25.86 -7.71
C THR A 411 -26.17 24.97 -8.85
N PRO A 412 -26.81 24.98 -10.03
CA PRO A 412 -26.13 24.62 -11.27
C PRO A 412 -24.91 25.53 -11.47
N ARG A 413 -23.75 24.93 -11.77
CA ARG A 413 -22.50 25.65 -12.05
C ARG A 413 -21.69 24.99 -13.16
N TRP A 414 -21.15 25.81 -14.05
CA TRP A 414 -20.03 25.45 -14.89
C TRP A 414 -18.74 25.72 -14.11
N ASP A 415 -17.85 24.74 -13.94
CA ASP A 415 -16.72 24.80 -13.01
C ASP A 415 -15.48 24.10 -13.59
N THR A 416 -14.47 24.89 -13.93
CA THR A 416 -13.20 24.45 -14.54
C THR A 416 -12.01 25.03 -13.77
N ARG A 417 -10.78 24.63 -14.07
CA ARG A 417 -9.58 25.20 -13.44
C ARG A 417 -9.52 26.74 -13.51
N VAL A 418 -9.79 27.30 -14.69
CA VAL A 418 -9.61 28.74 -14.96
C VAL A 418 -10.92 29.52 -14.79
N PHE A 419 -12.06 28.96 -15.17
CA PHE A 419 -13.35 29.66 -15.16
C PHE A 419 -14.40 28.92 -14.34
N SER A 420 -15.22 29.66 -13.59
CA SER A 420 -16.46 29.14 -12.98
C SER A 420 -17.60 30.14 -13.16
N ALA A 421 -18.80 29.64 -13.45
CA ALA A 421 -20.05 30.39 -13.41
C ALA A 421 -21.12 29.55 -12.70
N GLY A 422 -21.66 30.05 -11.58
CA GLY A 422 -22.70 29.39 -10.78
C GLY A 422 -23.95 30.25 -10.67
N ILE A 423 -25.13 29.63 -10.79
CA ILE A 423 -26.43 30.31 -10.67
C ILE A 423 -27.12 29.73 -9.41
N PRO A 424 -26.91 30.31 -8.21
CA PRO A 424 -27.62 29.86 -7.02
C PRO A 424 -29.12 30.22 -7.11
N LEU A 425 -29.98 29.22 -6.96
CA LEU A 425 -31.44 29.35 -6.84
C LEU A 425 -31.81 29.03 -5.39
N THR A 426 -32.10 30.04 -4.59
CA THR A 426 -32.29 29.93 -3.13
C THR A 426 -33.74 30.14 -2.75
N TYR A 427 -34.39 29.13 -2.17
CA TYR A 427 -35.62 29.33 -1.41
C TYR A 427 -35.26 29.79 0.01
N ASP A 428 -35.59 31.03 0.34
CA ASP A 428 -35.36 31.64 1.64
C ASP A 428 -36.63 31.50 2.51
N PHE A 429 -36.49 30.82 3.65
CA PHE A 429 -37.61 30.55 4.55
C PHE A 429 -38.04 31.78 5.36
N LEU A 430 -37.22 32.84 5.45
CA LEU A 430 -37.61 34.11 6.07
C LEU A 430 -38.63 34.85 5.19
N THR A 431 -38.33 34.95 3.90
CA THR A 431 -39.09 35.77 2.94
C THR A 431 -40.13 34.94 2.19
N LYS A 432 -40.09 33.60 2.32
CA LYS A 432 -40.93 32.61 1.61
C LYS A 432 -40.85 32.76 0.08
N SER A 433 -39.74 33.29 -0.43
CA SER A 433 -39.54 33.65 -1.84
C SER A 433 -38.36 32.90 -2.47
N LEU A 434 -38.47 32.61 -3.75
CA LEU A 434 -37.33 32.15 -4.54
C LEU A 434 -36.44 33.33 -4.94
N LYS A 435 -35.16 33.23 -4.59
CA LYS A 435 -34.08 34.13 -4.97
C LYS A 435 -33.22 33.47 -6.04
N TYR A 436 -32.61 34.27 -6.90
CA TYR A 436 -31.65 33.78 -7.90
C TYR A 436 -30.44 34.72 -7.93
N GLY A 437 -29.25 34.16 -8.10
CA GLY A 437 -27.99 34.90 -8.18
C GLY A 437 -27.13 34.50 -9.37
N LEU A 438 -25.92 35.06 -9.42
CA LEU A 438 -24.86 34.74 -10.36
C LEU A 438 -23.49 34.94 -9.68
N GLY A 439 -22.69 33.87 -9.61
CA GLY A 439 -21.29 33.90 -9.19
C GLY A 439 -20.36 33.61 -10.36
N LEU A 440 -19.34 34.46 -10.56
CA LEU A 440 -18.32 34.31 -11.61
C LEU A 440 -16.92 34.25 -10.99
N ARG A 441 -16.06 33.39 -11.52
CA ARG A 441 -14.62 33.31 -11.20
C ARG A 441 -13.79 33.21 -12.46
N VAL A 442 -12.73 34.01 -12.54
CA VAL A 442 -11.69 33.94 -13.58
C VAL A 442 -10.31 33.90 -12.92
N GLY A 443 -9.63 32.75 -13.03
CA GLY A 443 -8.39 32.47 -12.34
C GLY A 443 -8.57 32.54 -10.82
N GLY A 444 -7.91 33.54 -10.21
CA GLY A 444 -7.99 33.85 -8.78
C GLY A 444 -8.97 34.98 -8.42
N PHE A 445 -9.52 35.70 -9.41
CA PHE A 445 -10.51 36.75 -9.19
C PHE A 445 -11.93 36.18 -9.25
N PHE A 446 -12.83 36.73 -8.45
CA PHE A 446 -14.24 36.40 -8.49
C PHE A 446 -15.12 37.60 -8.11
N LEU A 447 -16.35 37.57 -8.61
CA LEU A 447 -17.41 38.50 -8.24
C LEU A 447 -18.78 37.84 -8.41
N GLY A 448 -19.81 38.39 -7.77
CA GLY A 448 -21.15 37.87 -7.95
C GLY A 448 -22.16 38.36 -6.93
N SER A 449 -23.29 37.66 -6.94
CA SER A 449 -24.47 37.87 -6.13
C SER A 449 -25.15 36.51 -5.94
N ASP A 450 -25.72 36.26 -4.77
CA ASP A 450 -26.56 35.09 -4.47
C ASP A 450 -28.07 35.45 -4.52
N ASP A 451 -28.38 36.75 -4.50
CA ASP A 451 -29.71 37.36 -4.64
C ASP A 451 -29.64 38.62 -5.52
N LEU A 452 -29.92 38.45 -6.81
CA LEU A 452 -30.09 39.51 -7.79
C LEU A 452 -31.54 40.05 -7.83
N THR A 453 -32.48 39.49 -7.05
CA THR A 453 -33.91 39.81 -7.21
C THR A 453 -34.21 41.27 -6.91
N GLY A 454 -33.63 41.80 -5.82
CA GLY A 454 -33.72 43.21 -5.49
C GLY A 454 -32.93 44.07 -6.48
N ILE A 455 -31.70 43.69 -6.83
CA ILE A 455 -30.83 44.46 -7.74
C ILE A 455 -31.51 44.69 -9.10
N MET A 456 -32.20 43.66 -9.62
CA MET A 456 -32.95 43.71 -10.89
C MET A 456 -34.36 44.33 -10.76
N GLY A 457 -34.71 44.94 -9.63
CA GLY A 457 -35.98 45.65 -9.42
C GLY A 457 -37.22 44.76 -9.34
N LYS A 458 -37.09 43.44 -9.18
CA LYS A 458 -38.21 42.49 -9.13
C LYS A 458 -38.79 42.32 -7.73
N LYS A 459 -39.10 43.43 -7.06
CA LYS A 459 -39.68 43.45 -5.70
C LYS A 459 -38.93 42.53 -4.71
N GLY A 460 -37.60 42.54 -4.80
CA GLY A 460 -36.75 41.66 -4.01
C GLY A 460 -36.74 42.05 -2.54
N TYR A 461 -36.82 41.05 -1.66
CA TYR A 461 -36.66 41.18 -0.22
C TYR A 461 -35.18 41.31 0.22
N GLY A 462 -34.27 41.04 -0.71
CA GLY A 462 -32.83 41.11 -0.53
C GLY A 462 -32.11 41.45 -1.83
N ALA A 463 -30.79 41.70 -1.72
CA ALA A 463 -29.95 42.09 -2.85
C ALA A 463 -28.47 42.01 -2.46
N ASN A 464 -27.67 41.04 -2.91
CA ASN A 464 -26.25 40.93 -2.52
C ASN A 464 -25.18 41.06 -3.60
N PHE A 465 -23.98 41.44 -3.17
CA PHE A 465 -22.80 41.63 -4.00
C PHE A 465 -21.52 41.24 -3.24
N TYR A 466 -20.74 40.36 -3.83
CA TYR A 466 -19.43 39.96 -3.34
C TYR A 466 -18.37 40.04 -4.43
N PHE A 467 -17.13 40.25 -4.04
CA PHE A 467 -15.97 40.17 -4.91
C PHE A 467 -14.71 39.85 -4.12
N GLY A 468 -13.65 39.39 -4.79
CA GLY A 468 -12.39 39.07 -4.14
C GLY A 468 -11.31 38.59 -5.09
N ALA A 469 -10.11 38.47 -4.53
CA ALA A 469 -8.90 38.07 -5.22
C ALA A 469 -8.09 37.07 -4.39
N SER A 470 -7.57 36.06 -5.06
CA SER A 470 -6.71 35.01 -4.51
C SER A 470 -5.61 34.67 -5.52
N ILE A 471 -4.53 34.02 -5.07
CA ILE A 471 -3.45 33.50 -5.90
C ILE A 471 -3.45 31.97 -5.79
N PRO A 472 -4.17 31.26 -6.69
CA PRO A 472 -4.24 29.80 -6.69
C PRO A 472 -3.06 29.14 -7.43
N ILE A 473 -2.20 28.43 -6.71
CA ILE A 473 -1.19 27.53 -7.28
C ILE A 473 -1.79 26.12 -7.37
N ASN A 474 -2.25 25.76 -8.56
CA ASN A 474 -2.91 24.48 -8.84
C ASN A 474 -1.93 23.29 -8.77
N ASN A 475 -2.42 22.14 -8.30
CA ASN A 475 -1.78 20.84 -8.53
C ASN A 475 -1.77 20.53 -10.05
N LYS A 476 -0.74 19.83 -10.51
CA LYS A 476 -0.56 19.39 -11.90
C LYS A 476 -0.05 17.94 -11.87
N LYS A 477 -0.52 17.09 -12.80
CA LYS A 477 0.22 15.86 -13.15
C LYS A 477 1.64 16.29 -13.58
N PRO A 478 2.72 15.61 -13.16
CA PRO A 478 4.05 15.88 -13.72
C PRO A 478 4.02 15.66 -15.24
N LYS A 479 4.95 16.32 -15.93
CA LYS A 479 5.15 16.05 -17.35
C LYS A 479 5.97 14.77 -17.50
N ASP A 480 5.62 14.04 -18.54
CA ASP A 480 6.22 12.84 -19.10
C ASP A 480 6.04 13.06 -20.63
N SER A 481 7.12 12.94 -21.40
CA SER A 481 7.21 13.45 -22.78
C SER A 481 7.04 12.37 -23.84
N ASP A 482 7.72 11.24 -23.64
CA ASP A 482 7.72 10.03 -24.47
C ASP A 482 6.68 9.01 -23.98
N GLY A 483 6.23 9.12 -22.73
CA GLY A 483 5.15 8.31 -22.16
C GLY A 483 5.64 7.00 -21.56
N ASP A 484 6.85 6.98 -20.99
CA ASP A 484 7.46 5.79 -20.38
C ASP A 484 7.14 5.61 -18.88
N GLY A 485 6.50 6.61 -18.26
CA GLY A 485 6.19 6.60 -16.83
C GLY A 485 7.27 7.22 -15.94
N VAL A 486 8.32 7.81 -16.49
CA VAL A 486 9.31 8.61 -15.77
C VAL A 486 9.05 10.09 -16.06
N SER A 487 8.97 10.92 -15.02
CA SER A 487 8.73 12.35 -15.25
C SER A 487 9.96 13.05 -15.82
N ASN A 488 9.79 14.01 -16.75
CA ASN A 488 10.86 14.81 -17.39
C ASN A 488 11.85 15.49 -16.40
N LYS A 489 11.54 15.49 -15.10
CA LYS A 489 12.40 16.01 -14.03
C LYS A 489 13.44 14.98 -13.56
N LYS A 490 13.09 13.69 -13.55
CA LYS A 490 13.97 12.58 -13.12
C LYS A 490 14.56 11.81 -14.29
N ASP A 491 13.81 11.80 -15.37
CA ASP A 491 14.14 11.20 -16.65
C ASP A 491 15.40 11.85 -17.26
N LYS A 492 16.34 10.98 -17.61
CA LYS A 492 17.60 11.30 -18.30
C LYS A 492 17.39 11.41 -19.82
N CYS A 493 16.49 10.63 -20.42
CA CYS A 493 16.39 10.39 -21.86
C CYS A 493 15.16 11.00 -22.56
N LYS A 494 14.19 11.61 -21.85
CA LYS A 494 13.18 12.67 -22.21
C LYS A 494 12.40 12.70 -23.52
N ASN A 495 12.84 12.01 -24.56
CA ASN A 495 12.18 11.86 -25.84
C ASN A 495 12.29 10.40 -26.34
N GLU A 496 12.81 9.49 -25.51
CA GLU A 496 13.14 8.10 -25.83
C GLU A 496 12.68 7.24 -24.66
N LYS A 497 11.76 6.32 -24.91
CA LYS A 497 11.13 5.54 -23.83
C LYS A 497 12.12 4.61 -23.16
N GLY A 498 12.19 4.67 -21.84
CA GLY A 498 13.00 3.77 -21.05
C GLY A 498 12.25 3.06 -19.94
N VAL A 499 13.03 2.65 -18.94
CA VAL A 499 12.55 2.01 -17.70
C VAL A 499 12.93 2.87 -16.49
N TRP A 500 12.20 2.72 -15.38
CA TRP A 500 12.41 3.52 -14.18
C TRP A 500 13.81 3.29 -13.57
N GLU A 501 14.29 2.06 -13.65
CA GLU A 501 15.58 1.55 -13.15
C GLU A 501 16.74 2.36 -13.74
N GLU A 502 16.71 2.61 -15.06
CA GLU A 502 17.70 3.42 -15.78
C GLU A 502 17.39 4.92 -15.80
N ARG A 503 16.32 5.33 -15.10
CA ARG A 503 15.76 6.69 -15.06
C ARG A 503 15.30 7.19 -16.42
N GLY A 504 14.48 6.40 -17.08
CA GLY A 504 13.81 6.74 -18.34
C GLY A 504 14.66 6.57 -19.59
N CYS A 505 15.86 5.98 -19.47
CA CYS A 505 16.63 5.56 -20.64
C CYS A 505 16.28 4.14 -21.07
N PRO A 506 16.33 3.83 -22.38
CA PRO A 506 16.21 2.46 -22.88
C PRO A 506 17.25 1.55 -22.21
N ASN A 507 16.83 0.33 -21.87
CA ASN A 507 17.73 -0.81 -21.66
C ASN A 507 17.40 -1.80 -22.78
N PRO A 508 18.08 -1.71 -23.94
CA PRO A 508 17.80 -2.58 -25.07
C PRO A 508 18.17 -4.05 -24.79
N ASP A 509 17.64 -4.88 -25.67
CA ASP A 509 18.04 -6.26 -25.95
C ASP A 509 18.35 -6.21 -27.45
N LYS A 510 19.65 -6.16 -27.76
CA LYS A 510 20.15 -5.70 -29.07
C LYS A 510 20.22 -6.81 -30.12
N ASP A 511 20.45 -8.05 -29.70
CA ASP A 511 20.47 -9.22 -30.59
C ASP A 511 19.19 -10.09 -30.48
N GLY A 512 18.38 -9.91 -29.44
CA GLY A 512 17.02 -10.45 -29.33
C GLY A 512 16.90 -11.77 -28.60
N ASP A 513 17.90 -12.17 -27.79
CA ASP A 513 17.90 -13.44 -27.06
C ASP A 513 17.02 -13.44 -25.78
N GLY A 514 16.63 -12.23 -25.33
CA GLY A 514 15.80 -12.01 -24.16
C GLY A 514 16.55 -11.88 -22.83
N VAL A 515 17.88 -11.77 -22.86
CA VAL A 515 18.70 -11.05 -21.87
C VAL A 515 18.76 -9.57 -22.30
N LEU A 516 19.02 -8.64 -21.38
CA LEU A 516 19.12 -7.21 -21.70
C LEU A 516 20.61 -6.83 -21.78
N ASP A 517 21.01 -5.91 -22.67
CA ASP A 517 22.41 -5.49 -22.94
C ASP A 517 23.28 -5.22 -21.69
N LYS A 518 22.65 -4.91 -20.56
CA LYS A 518 23.29 -4.63 -19.26
C LYS A 518 23.61 -5.88 -18.44
N ASP A 519 22.78 -6.91 -18.58
CA ASP A 519 22.83 -8.19 -17.86
C ASP A 519 23.37 -9.31 -18.78
N ASP A 520 23.75 -8.95 -20.00
CA ASP A 520 24.27 -9.77 -21.08
C ASP A 520 25.79 -9.62 -21.20
N ASN A 521 26.51 -10.75 -21.22
CA ASN A 521 27.95 -10.81 -21.39
C ASN A 521 28.40 -10.76 -22.86
N CYS A 522 27.49 -10.99 -23.81
CA CYS A 522 27.71 -11.01 -25.26
C CYS A 522 26.70 -10.12 -26.07
N PRO A 523 26.53 -8.79 -25.80
CA PRO A 523 25.43 -7.92 -26.33
C PRO A 523 25.42 -7.57 -27.84
N ASP A 524 26.02 -8.42 -28.66
CA ASP A 524 26.11 -8.36 -30.11
C ASP A 524 25.83 -9.74 -30.76
N VAL A 525 25.66 -10.81 -29.97
CA VAL A 525 25.62 -12.21 -30.40
C VAL A 525 24.66 -13.01 -29.51
N ALA A 526 23.40 -13.12 -29.96
CA ALA A 526 22.32 -13.82 -29.26
C ALA A 526 22.74 -15.20 -28.73
N GLY A 527 22.55 -15.41 -27.43
CA GLY A 527 22.97 -16.61 -26.71
C GLY A 527 21.88 -17.24 -25.86
N SER A 528 22.30 -17.85 -24.75
CA SER A 528 21.41 -18.54 -23.82
C SER A 528 21.25 -17.75 -22.51
N LYS A 529 20.09 -17.94 -21.87
CA LYS A 529 19.85 -17.39 -20.52
C LYS A 529 20.62 -18.14 -19.43
N THR A 530 21.10 -19.34 -19.72
CA THR A 530 21.92 -20.15 -18.82
C THR A 530 23.36 -19.64 -18.78
N ALA A 531 23.90 -19.15 -19.90
CA ALA A 531 25.23 -18.55 -20.04
C ALA A 531 25.24 -17.00 -20.05
N ASN A 532 24.23 -16.35 -19.47
CA ASN A 532 24.11 -14.88 -19.36
C ASN A 532 24.23 -14.13 -20.70
N GLY A 533 23.53 -14.60 -21.73
CA GLY A 533 23.44 -13.97 -23.05
C GLY A 533 24.53 -14.40 -24.05
N CYS A 534 25.49 -15.22 -23.62
CA CYS A 534 26.49 -15.79 -24.53
C CYS A 534 26.02 -17.11 -25.17
N PRO A 535 26.51 -17.46 -26.38
CA PRO A 535 26.31 -18.77 -26.97
C PRO A 535 26.73 -19.91 -26.05
N ASP A 536 25.90 -20.95 -26.01
CA ASP A 536 25.93 -22.09 -25.10
C ASP A 536 25.16 -23.19 -25.84
N SER A 537 25.92 -24.08 -26.49
CA SER A 537 25.45 -24.95 -27.56
C SER A 537 24.79 -26.24 -27.08
N ASP A 538 25.08 -26.70 -25.86
CA ASP A 538 24.49 -27.88 -25.23
C ASP A 538 23.60 -27.56 -24.01
N LEU A 539 23.56 -26.31 -23.56
CA LEU A 539 22.68 -25.75 -22.52
C LEU A 539 23.04 -26.19 -21.09
N ASP A 540 24.33 -26.44 -20.81
CA ASP A 540 24.84 -26.77 -19.48
C ASP A 540 25.03 -25.53 -18.55
N GLY A 541 25.12 -24.33 -19.15
CA GLY A 541 25.28 -23.04 -18.46
C GLY A 541 26.71 -22.49 -18.40
N VAL A 542 27.66 -23.13 -19.07
CA VAL A 542 28.95 -22.55 -19.46
C VAL A 542 28.80 -21.99 -20.89
N ALA A 543 29.46 -20.87 -21.20
CA ALA A 543 29.45 -20.33 -22.56
C ALA A 543 30.41 -21.11 -23.46
N ASP A 544 30.10 -21.27 -24.75
CA ASP A 544 30.92 -21.97 -25.77
C ASP A 544 32.40 -21.52 -25.80
N ALA A 545 32.70 -20.30 -25.36
CA ALA A 545 34.03 -19.71 -25.31
C ALA A 545 34.82 -20.04 -24.03
N GLU A 546 34.15 -20.49 -22.98
CA GLU A 546 34.71 -20.88 -21.67
C GLU A 546 34.59 -22.40 -21.42
N ASP A 547 33.76 -23.08 -22.20
CA ASP A 547 33.51 -24.51 -22.15
C ASP A 547 34.64 -25.32 -22.84
N ARG A 548 35.04 -26.42 -22.18
CA ARG A 548 36.02 -27.39 -22.67
C ARG A 548 35.38 -28.49 -23.53
N CYS A 549 34.08 -28.70 -23.41
CA CYS A 549 33.28 -29.71 -24.11
C CYS A 549 31.99 -29.12 -24.75
N PRO A 550 32.05 -28.11 -25.67
CA PRO A 550 30.90 -27.28 -26.13
C PRO A 550 29.76 -27.95 -26.92
N THR A 551 29.62 -29.27 -26.81
CA THR A 551 28.58 -30.08 -27.46
C THR A 551 28.10 -31.24 -26.57
N GLU A 552 28.60 -31.37 -25.35
CA GLU A 552 28.36 -32.48 -24.43
C GLU A 552 28.16 -31.95 -22.99
N ALA A 553 26.93 -31.55 -22.69
CA ALA A 553 26.57 -30.84 -21.46
C ALA A 553 27.17 -31.47 -20.18
N GLY A 554 27.94 -30.66 -19.45
CA GLY A 554 28.68 -31.09 -18.28
C GLY A 554 28.35 -30.32 -17.01
N ALA A 555 29.32 -30.27 -16.11
CA ALA A 555 29.24 -29.49 -14.89
C ALA A 555 30.10 -28.22 -15.01
N PRO A 556 29.58 -27.03 -14.64
CA PRO A 556 30.40 -25.80 -14.60
C PRO A 556 31.64 -25.90 -13.70
N GLY A 557 31.61 -26.77 -12.69
CA GLY A 557 32.77 -27.07 -11.83
C GLY A 557 33.91 -27.84 -12.52
N LEU A 558 33.61 -28.49 -13.66
CA LEU A 558 34.55 -29.26 -14.48
C LEU A 558 34.94 -28.53 -15.78
N GLY A 559 34.46 -27.30 -15.96
CA GLY A 559 34.65 -26.50 -17.17
C GLY A 559 33.77 -26.97 -18.33
N GLY A 560 32.54 -27.39 -18.03
CA GLY A 560 31.52 -27.77 -19.02
C GLY A 560 31.60 -29.20 -19.55
N CYS A 561 32.56 -30.00 -19.06
CA CYS A 561 32.67 -31.41 -19.45
C CYS A 561 31.84 -32.37 -18.57
N PRO A 562 31.38 -33.50 -19.14
CA PRO A 562 30.70 -34.55 -18.40
C PRO A 562 31.67 -35.32 -17.49
N ASP A 563 31.08 -35.97 -16.49
CA ASP A 563 31.70 -36.89 -15.52
C ASP A 563 30.71 -38.05 -15.38
N ARG A 564 31.03 -39.18 -16.04
CA ARG A 564 30.09 -40.30 -16.24
C ARG A 564 29.90 -41.18 -15.01
N ASP A 565 30.93 -41.33 -14.19
CA ASP A 565 30.91 -42.21 -13.02
C ASP A 565 30.83 -41.47 -11.67
N ALA A 566 30.97 -40.14 -11.70
CA ALA A 566 30.84 -39.20 -10.60
C ALA A 566 31.96 -39.28 -9.55
N ASP A 567 33.20 -39.60 -9.96
CA ASP A 567 34.38 -39.52 -9.09
C ASP A 567 34.91 -38.08 -8.88
N GLY A 568 34.49 -37.14 -9.73
CA GLY A 568 34.87 -35.72 -9.69
C GLY A 568 35.95 -35.32 -10.69
N ILE A 569 36.33 -36.19 -11.60
CA ILE A 569 37.20 -35.94 -12.76
C ILE A 569 36.33 -35.92 -14.01
N ALA A 570 36.58 -34.99 -14.94
CA ALA A 570 35.87 -34.97 -16.21
C ALA A 570 36.32 -36.15 -17.09
N ASP A 571 35.41 -36.73 -17.88
CA ASP A 571 35.65 -37.83 -18.82
C ASP A 571 36.89 -37.63 -19.73
N ILE A 572 37.21 -36.38 -20.04
CA ILE A 572 38.34 -35.97 -20.90
C ILE A 572 39.71 -36.02 -20.18
N ASP A 573 39.71 -35.94 -18.85
CA ASP A 573 40.88 -35.98 -17.97
C ASP A 573 41.04 -37.33 -17.24
N ASP A 574 40.02 -38.21 -17.32
CA ASP A 574 39.92 -39.52 -16.68
C ASP A 574 40.43 -40.67 -17.57
N VAL A 575 41.16 -41.60 -16.97
CA VAL A 575 41.72 -42.81 -17.60
C VAL A 575 40.77 -44.01 -17.50
N CYS A 576 39.83 -44.01 -16.55
CA CYS A 576 38.86 -45.07 -16.28
C CYS A 576 37.39 -44.54 -16.22
N PRO A 577 36.90 -43.76 -17.21
CA PRO A 577 35.68 -42.91 -17.16
C PRO A 577 34.31 -43.64 -17.16
N ASP A 578 34.26 -44.84 -16.62
CA ASP A 578 33.06 -45.66 -16.42
C ASP A 578 33.10 -46.40 -15.06
N VAL A 579 34.13 -46.17 -14.22
CA VAL A 579 34.40 -46.87 -12.95
C VAL A 579 35.05 -45.89 -11.95
N PRO A 580 34.35 -45.43 -10.90
CA PRO A 580 34.83 -44.34 -10.05
C PRO A 580 36.15 -44.68 -9.36
N GLY A 581 37.13 -43.79 -9.46
CA GLY A 581 38.46 -44.02 -8.93
C GLY A 581 39.01 -42.90 -8.05
N LEU A 582 40.33 -42.75 -8.11
CA LEU A 582 41.07 -41.82 -7.28
C LEU A 582 41.79 -40.79 -8.15
N ALA A 583 41.75 -39.52 -7.74
CA ALA A 583 42.45 -38.42 -8.42
C ALA A 583 43.98 -38.62 -8.50
N GLU A 584 44.58 -39.39 -7.58
CA GLU A 584 46.01 -39.77 -7.65
C GLU A 584 46.31 -40.72 -8.83
N TYR A 585 45.34 -41.53 -9.23
CA TYR A 585 45.39 -42.48 -10.35
C TYR A 585 44.59 -42.03 -11.58
N LYS A 586 44.23 -40.74 -11.65
CA LYS A 586 43.44 -40.13 -12.74
C LYS A 586 42.14 -40.88 -13.04
N GLY A 587 41.39 -41.18 -11.98
CA GLY A 587 40.05 -41.78 -12.05
C GLY A 587 40.02 -43.30 -12.12
N CYS A 588 41.17 -43.97 -12.06
CA CYS A 588 41.19 -45.41 -11.86
C CYS A 588 41.13 -45.79 -10.36
N PRO A 589 40.41 -46.86 -10.00
CA PRO A 589 40.39 -47.39 -8.63
C PRO A 589 41.68 -48.16 -8.30
N ASP A 590 41.97 -48.29 -7.00
CA ASP A 590 42.90 -49.24 -6.38
C ASP A 590 42.08 -50.00 -5.33
N THR A 591 41.66 -51.23 -5.66
CA THR A 591 40.66 -51.97 -4.90
C THR A 591 41.22 -52.63 -3.63
N ASP A 592 42.50 -53.00 -3.61
CA ASP A 592 43.11 -53.68 -2.46
C ASP A 592 44.12 -52.82 -1.66
N GLY A 593 44.49 -51.65 -2.19
CA GLY A 593 45.24 -50.61 -1.50
C GLY A 593 46.75 -50.85 -1.46
N ASP A 594 47.30 -51.60 -2.42
CA ASP A 594 48.75 -51.85 -2.50
C ASP A 594 49.55 -50.70 -3.14
N GLY A 595 48.85 -49.76 -3.79
CA GLY A 595 49.40 -48.58 -4.42
C GLY A 595 49.51 -48.65 -5.95
N ILE A 596 49.06 -49.74 -6.57
CA ILE A 596 48.92 -49.91 -8.02
C ILE A 596 47.42 -49.88 -8.38
N PRO A 597 46.98 -49.03 -9.33
CA PRO A 597 45.58 -49.02 -9.73
C PRO A 597 45.18 -50.31 -10.48
N ASP A 598 43.91 -50.70 -10.38
CA ASP A 598 43.34 -51.96 -10.88
C ASP A 598 43.59 -52.22 -12.38
N ASN A 599 43.82 -51.16 -13.16
CA ASN A 599 44.12 -51.23 -14.60
C ASN A 599 45.59 -51.58 -14.90
N GLU A 600 46.51 -51.41 -13.95
CA GLU A 600 47.94 -51.75 -14.06
C GLU A 600 48.32 -53.01 -13.24
N ASP A 601 47.58 -53.31 -12.17
CA ASP A 601 47.78 -54.49 -11.32
C ASP A 601 47.42 -55.83 -12.01
N LYS A 602 48.18 -56.89 -11.69
CA LYS A 602 47.92 -58.29 -12.10
C LYS A 602 47.06 -59.06 -11.10
N CYS A 603 46.92 -58.58 -9.86
CA CYS A 603 46.13 -59.20 -8.81
C CYS A 603 45.16 -58.23 -8.06
N PRO A 604 44.24 -57.48 -8.73
CA PRO A 604 43.49 -56.32 -8.18
C PRO A 604 42.51 -56.52 -7.01
N GLN A 605 42.71 -57.54 -6.19
CA GLN A 605 41.86 -58.01 -5.09
C GLN A 605 42.69 -58.65 -3.96
N LYS A 606 44.03 -58.61 -4.04
CA LYS A 606 44.99 -59.23 -3.13
C LYS A 606 46.29 -58.40 -3.14
N PRO A 607 46.57 -57.60 -2.10
CA PRO A 607 47.65 -56.62 -2.15
C PRO A 607 49.02 -57.30 -2.24
N GLY A 608 49.86 -56.79 -3.13
CA GLY A 608 51.23 -57.27 -3.34
C GLY A 608 52.26 -56.13 -3.35
N PRO A 609 53.54 -56.45 -3.51
CA PRO A 609 54.55 -55.44 -3.75
C PRO A 609 54.61 -55.09 -5.25
N ILE A 610 54.91 -53.83 -5.57
CA ILE A 610 55.21 -53.35 -6.94
C ILE A 610 56.26 -54.22 -7.65
N ALA A 611 57.21 -54.79 -6.91
CA ALA A 611 58.22 -55.71 -7.45
C ALA A 611 57.64 -57.02 -8.04
N ASN A 612 56.41 -57.39 -7.68
CA ASN A 612 55.69 -58.58 -8.12
C ASN A 612 54.46 -58.23 -8.99
N GLU A 613 54.39 -57.02 -9.54
CA GLU A 613 53.26 -56.53 -10.35
C GLU A 613 51.92 -56.60 -9.59
N GLY A 614 51.95 -56.28 -8.28
CA GLY A 614 50.81 -56.25 -7.35
C GLY A 614 50.36 -57.61 -6.81
N CYS A 615 51.06 -58.70 -7.15
CA CYS A 615 50.72 -60.03 -6.65
C CYS A 615 51.52 -60.46 -5.40
N PRO A 616 50.88 -61.10 -4.40
CA PRO A 616 51.58 -61.68 -3.24
C PRO A 616 52.45 -62.88 -3.63
N ASP A 617 53.36 -63.26 -2.73
CA ASP A 617 54.12 -64.52 -2.71
C ASP A 617 53.78 -65.21 -1.37
N THR A 618 52.87 -66.19 -1.42
CA THR A 618 52.23 -66.75 -0.23
C THR A 618 53.13 -67.70 0.56
N ASP A 619 54.04 -68.43 -0.08
CA ASP A 619 54.94 -69.39 0.59
C ASP A 619 56.41 -68.95 0.67
N ASN A 620 56.74 -67.80 0.06
CA ASN A 620 58.02 -67.10 0.13
C ASN A 620 59.17 -67.88 -0.54
N ASP A 621 58.89 -68.61 -1.61
CA ASP A 621 59.92 -69.26 -2.44
C ASP A 621 60.59 -68.31 -3.47
N GLY A 622 60.03 -67.12 -3.66
CA GLY A 622 60.52 -66.09 -4.58
C GLY A 622 59.82 -66.08 -5.94
N ILE A 623 58.69 -66.77 -6.08
CA ILE A 623 57.81 -66.77 -7.25
C ILE A 623 56.43 -66.23 -6.83
N PRO A 624 55.93 -65.13 -7.42
CA PRO A 624 54.60 -64.60 -7.06
C PRO A 624 53.48 -65.63 -7.34
N ASP A 625 52.41 -65.60 -6.54
CA ASP A 625 51.24 -66.49 -6.60
C ASP A 625 50.69 -66.68 -8.03
N HIS A 626 50.73 -65.64 -8.86
CA HIS A 626 50.21 -65.65 -10.23
C HIS A 626 51.13 -66.38 -11.25
N MET A 627 52.38 -66.63 -10.86
CA MET A 627 53.40 -67.35 -11.64
C MET A 627 53.70 -68.75 -11.07
N ASP A 628 53.31 -69.02 -9.83
CA ASP A 628 53.57 -70.28 -9.14
C ASP A 628 52.48 -71.34 -9.43
N LYS A 629 52.91 -72.59 -9.68
CA LYS A 629 52.01 -73.74 -9.81
C LYS A 629 51.61 -74.36 -8.47
N CYS A 630 52.32 -74.07 -7.39
CA CYS A 630 52.07 -74.56 -6.04
C CYS A 630 52.07 -73.44 -4.97
N PRO A 631 51.23 -72.37 -5.04
CA PRO A 631 51.30 -71.11 -4.22
C PRO A 631 51.12 -71.20 -2.70
N THR A 632 51.40 -72.35 -2.09
CA THR A 632 51.24 -72.65 -0.66
C THR A 632 52.28 -73.66 -0.16
N VAL A 633 53.20 -74.12 -1.01
CA VAL A 633 54.19 -75.17 -0.74
C VAL A 633 55.49 -74.88 -1.49
N ALA A 634 56.34 -74.05 -0.87
CA ALA A 634 57.59 -73.54 -1.44
C ALA A 634 58.41 -74.59 -2.20
N GLY A 635 58.82 -74.22 -3.42
CA GLY A 635 59.53 -75.09 -4.35
C GLY A 635 60.81 -74.48 -4.90
N THR A 636 61.03 -74.72 -6.19
CA THR A 636 62.16 -74.15 -6.93
C THR A 636 61.68 -73.57 -8.26
N LYS A 637 62.39 -72.55 -8.75
CA LYS A 637 62.11 -71.91 -10.04
C LYS A 637 62.22 -72.89 -11.22
N GLU A 638 63.13 -73.86 -11.13
CA GLU A 638 63.29 -74.94 -12.09
C GLU A 638 62.07 -75.88 -12.16
N ASN A 639 61.25 -75.92 -11.11
CA ASN A 639 60.05 -76.75 -11.00
C ASN A 639 58.77 -75.93 -10.79
N TYR A 640 58.78 -74.66 -11.25
CA TYR A 640 57.62 -73.74 -11.25
C TYR A 640 56.99 -73.52 -9.87
N GLY A 641 57.83 -73.40 -8.84
CA GLY A 641 57.43 -73.18 -7.44
C GLY A 641 56.89 -74.41 -6.70
N CYS A 642 56.90 -75.58 -7.35
CA CYS A 642 56.56 -76.84 -6.69
C CYS A 642 57.80 -77.56 -6.10
N PRO A 643 57.67 -78.34 -5.02
CA PRO A 643 58.78 -79.08 -4.42
C PRO A 643 59.16 -80.34 -5.22
N GLU A 644 60.46 -80.59 -5.41
CA GLU A 644 60.93 -81.77 -6.16
C GLU A 644 60.64 -83.12 -5.46
N VAL A 645 60.27 -84.14 -6.25
CA VAL A 645 60.11 -85.52 -5.76
C VAL A 645 61.49 -86.13 -5.44
N SER A 646 61.73 -86.39 -4.15
CA SER A 646 63.05 -86.85 -3.67
C SER A 646 63.50 -88.19 -4.27
N VAL A 647 64.82 -88.36 -4.38
CA VAL A 647 65.45 -89.60 -4.87
C VAL A 647 65.06 -90.84 -4.03
N GLN A 648 64.76 -90.66 -2.74
CA GLN A 648 64.31 -91.75 -1.87
C GLN A 648 62.88 -92.19 -2.23
N VAL A 649 61.98 -91.24 -2.46
CA VAL A 649 60.59 -91.49 -2.88
C VAL A 649 60.57 -92.22 -4.23
N LYS A 650 61.31 -91.73 -5.24
CA LYS A 650 61.42 -92.40 -6.56
C LYS A 650 61.91 -93.85 -6.44
N LYS A 651 62.91 -94.11 -5.59
CA LYS A 651 63.38 -95.48 -5.29
C LYS A 651 62.33 -96.34 -4.58
N ARG A 652 61.53 -95.77 -3.66
CA ARG A 652 60.47 -96.50 -2.96
C ARG A 652 59.32 -96.87 -3.89
N LEU A 653 58.90 -95.96 -4.78
CA LEU A 653 57.89 -96.23 -5.82
C LEU A 653 58.31 -97.39 -6.73
N ALA A 654 59.53 -97.37 -7.27
CA ALA A 654 60.05 -98.44 -8.12
C ALA A 654 60.12 -99.81 -7.41
N PHE A 655 60.50 -99.83 -6.12
CA PHE A 655 60.47 -101.05 -5.31
C PHE A 655 59.04 -101.55 -5.08
N ALA A 656 58.10 -100.65 -4.72
CA ALA A 656 56.71 -101.01 -4.49
C ALA A 656 56.08 -101.60 -5.76
N ALA A 657 56.28 -100.96 -6.92
CA ALA A 657 55.72 -101.37 -8.21
C ALA A 657 56.17 -102.78 -8.65
N THR A 658 57.46 -103.09 -8.49
CA THR A 658 58.04 -104.40 -8.85
C THR A 658 57.66 -105.53 -7.89
N ALA A 659 57.18 -105.21 -6.68
CA ALA A 659 56.77 -106.17 -5.66
C ALA A 659 55.25 -106.47 -5.64
N ILE A 660 54.45 -105.85 -6.52
CA ILE A 660 53.02 -106.14 -6.65
C ILE A 660 52.82 -107.55 -7.24
N GLN A 661 52.04 -108.39 -6.55
CA GLN A 661 51.73 -109.74 -6.99
C GLN A 661 50.26 -109.89 -7.37
N PHE A 662 50.03 -110.62 -8.46
CA PHE A 662 48.71 -110.96 -8.98
C PHE A 662 48.48 -112.48 -8.92
N ASP A 663 47.22 -112.89 -8.96
CA ASP A 663 46.87 -114.30 -9.18
C ASP A 663 47.23 -114.76 -10.61
N LEU A 664 47.52 -116.06 -10.75
CA LEU A 664 48.00 -116.64 -11.99
C LEU A 664 46.95 -116.49 -13.11
N GLY A 665 47.35 -115.91 -14.24
CA GLY A 665 46.48 -115.64 -15.38
C GLY A 665 45.41 -114.56 -15.14
N LYS A 666 45.45 -113.84 -14.00
CA LYS A 666 44.44 -112.84 -13.62
C LYS A 666 45.06 -111.47 -13.32
N ALA A 667 44.20 -110.46 -13.25
CA ALA A 667 44.52 -109.10 -12.79
C ALA A 667 44.13 -108.84 -11.32
N THR A 668 43.61 -109.84 -10.61
CA THR A 668 43.31 -109.75 -9.17
C THR A 668 44.61 -109.59 -8.37
N ILE A 669 44.73 -108.48 -7.64
CA ILE A 669 45.87 -108.18 -6.76
C ILE A 669 45.80 -109.09 -5.52
N LYS A 670 46.94 -109.64 -5.10
CA LYS A 670 47.03 -110.43 -3.86
C LYS A 670 47.05 -109.52 -2.64
N LYS A 671 46.31 -109.92 -1.58
CA LYS A 671 46.26 -109.22 -0.28
C LYS A 671 47.63 -108.89 0.31
N THR A 672 48.66 -109.71 0.03
CA THR A 672 50.05 -109.48 0.45
C THR A 672 50.67 -108.20 -0.11
N SER A 673 50.20 -107.71 -1.26
CA SER A 673 50.70 -106.48 -1.89
C SER A 673 49.95 -105.22 -1.46
N HIS A 674 48.80 -105.33 -0.77
CA HIS A 674 48.00 -104.17 -0.33
C HIS A 674 48.81 -103.22 0.58
N LYS A 675 49.65 -103.75 1.47
CA LYS A 675 50.50 -102.92 2.35
C LYS A 675 51.45 -102.01 1.56
N LEU A 676 52.03 -102.49 0.46
CA LEU A 676 52.92 -101.69 -0.38
C LEU A 676 52.15 -100.67 -1.21
N LEU A 677 50.94 -101.01 -1.67
CA LEU A 677 50.06 -100.06 -2.35
C LEU A 677 49.58 -98.94 -1.41
N ASP A 678 49.31 -99.25 -0.14
CA ASP A 678 48.94 -98.25 0.87
C ASP A 678 50.08 -97.26 1.17
N GLU A 679 51.35 -97.68 1.10
CA GLU A 679 52.50 -96.75 1.17
C GLU A 679 52.56 -95.81 -0.04
N VAL A 680 52.20 -96.28 -1.24
CA VAL A 680 52.15 -95.43 -2.45
C VAL A 680 51.00 -94.44 -2.39
N VAL A 681 49.87 -94.80 -1.77
CA VAL A 681 48.78 -93.86 -1.47
C VAL A 681 49.24 -92.74 -0.52
N ALA A 682 50.09 -93.04 0.46
CA ALA A 682 50.65 -92.00 1.34
C ALA A 682 51.50 -91.00 0.56
N ILE A 683 52.40 -91.48 -0.31
CA ILE A 683 53.22 -90.63 -1.21
C ILE A 683 52.34 -89.77 -2.13
N LEU A 684 51.24 -90.33 -2.65
CA LEU A 684 50.29 -89.61 -3.51
C LEU A 684 49.49 -88.52 -2.78
N ASN A 685 49.33 -88.62 -1.47
CA ASN A 685 48.69 -87.61 -0.62
C ASN A 685 49.67 -86.52 -0.15
N GLU A 686 50.97 -86.82 -0.10
CA GLU A 686 52.05 -85.85 0.14
C GLU A 686 52.27 -84.98 -1.11
N TYR A 687 52.49 -85.60 -2.27
CA TYR A 687 52.73 -84.93 -3.55
C TYR A 687 51.42 -84.66 -4.31
N LYS A 688 50.54 -83.80 -3.78
CA LYS A 688 49.20 -83.53 -4.33
C LYS A 688 49.20 -82.95 -5.76
N ASP A 689 50.28 -82.28 -6.13
CA ASP A 689 50.43 -81.56 -7.40
C ASP A 689 51.16 -82.36 -8.47
N TYR A 690 51.38 -83.64 -8.17
CA TYR A 690 51.84 -84.65 -9.09
C TYR A 690 50.72 -85.64 -9.46
N ASN A 691 50.74 -86.10 -10.70
CA ASN A 691 49.95 -87.21 -11.23
C ASN A 691 50.83 -88.46 -11.33
N MET A 692 50.25 -89.65 -11.22
CA MET A 692 50.95 -90.94 -11.32
C MET A 692 50.64 -91.64 -12.64
N THR A 693 51.66 -92.10 -13.36
CA THR A 693 51.50 -93.11 -14.41
C THR A 693 51.74 -94.51 -13.85
N ILE A 694 50.97 -95.49 -14.31
CA ILE A 694 50.96 -96.88 -13.83
C ILE A 694 51.04 -97.80 -15.04
N ASP A 695 52.18 -98.43 -15.26
CA ASP A 695 52.50 -99.11 -16.51
C ASP A 695 52.67 -100.62 -16.29
N GLY A 696 51.81 -101.42 -16.90
CA GLY A 696 51.79 -102.88 -16.74
C GLY A 696 52.62 -103.62 -17.79
N TYR A 697 53.36 -104.66 -17.37
CA TYR A 697 54.19 -105.50 -18.24
C TYR A 697 54.01 -107.00 -17.94
N THR A 698 54.31 -107.83 -18.94
CA THR A 698 54.23 -109.30 -18.88
C THR A 698 55.52 -109.96 -19.39
N ASP A 699 55.56 -111.29 -19.40
CA ASP A 699 56.63 -112.04 -20.08
C ASP A 699 56.17 -112.53 -21.45
N ASN A 700 57.08 -113.04 -22.28
CA ASN A 700 56.75 -113.44 -23.64
C ASN A 700 56.03 -114.80 -23.78
N THR A 701 55.49 -115.39 -22.71
CA THR A 701 54.78 -116.68 -22.78
C THR A 701 53.30 -116.49 -23.04
N GLY A 702 52.75 -117.29 -23.96
CA GLY A 702 51.35 -117.18 -24.42
C GLY A 702 51.19 -116.26 -25.63
N ASN A 703 49.94 -115.89 -25.93
CA ASN A 703 49.59 -115.01 -27.03
C ASN A 703 49.86 -113.53 -26.66
N ALA A 704 50.47 -112.77 -27.58
CA ALA A 704 50.90 -111.39 -27.35
C ALA A 704 49.74 -110.41 -27.10
N GLU A 705 48.63 -110.54 -27.84
CA GLU A 705 47.42 -109.70 -27.66
C GLU A 705 46.79 -109.95 -26.28
N ARG A 706 46.70 -111.22 -25.85
CA ARG A 706 46.18 -111.53 -24.51
C ARG A 706 47.09 -111.01 -23.40
N ASN A 707 48.41 -111.01 -23.62
CA ASN A 707 49.38 -110.43 -22.70
C ASN A 707 49.26 -108.90 -22.63
N LEU A 708 49.08 -108.21 -23.77
CA LEU A 708 48.79 -106.77 -23.81
C LEU A 708 47.53 -106.43 -23.01
N GLN A 709 46.44 -107.15 -23.26
CA GLN A 709 45.19 -107.02 -22.52
C GLN A 709 45.39 -107.31 -21.02
N LEU A 710 46.14 -108.35 -20.65
CA LEU A 710 46.41 -108.70 -19.24
C LEU A 710 47.26 -107.65 -18.52
N SER A 711 48.21 -106.99 -19.20
CA SER A 711 48.93 -105.85 -18.61
C SER A 711 48.02 -104.66 -18.36
N LYS A 712 47.11 -104.32 -19.29
CA LYS A 712 46.16 -103.21 -19.13
C LYS A 712 45.19 -103.49 -17.98
N GLU A 713 44.65 -104.70 -17.90
CA GLU A 713 43.81 -105.17 -16.79
C GLU A 713 44.54 -105.05 -15.43
N ARG A 714 45.85 -105.33 -15.37
CA ARG A 714 46.66 -105.23 -14.15
C ARG A 714 47.00 -103.80 -13.74
N ALA A 715 47.36 -102.95 -14.69
CA ALA A 715 47.61 -101.53 -14.43
C ALA A 715 46.32 -100.85 -13.96
N ASN A 716 45.19 -101.15 -14.60
CA ASN A 716 43.87 -100.68 -14.19
C ASN A 716 43.49 -101.18 -12.78
N ALA A 717 43.76 -102.44 -12.44
CA ALA A 717 43.50 -102.93 -11.08
C ALA A 717 44.30 -102.19 -10.00
N VAL A 718 45.53 -101.74 -10.30
CA VAL A 718 46.35 -100.91 -9.40
C VAL A 718 45.79 -99.49 -9.33
N LYS A 719 45.37 -98.89 -10.46
CA LYS A 719 44.66 -97.60 -10.49
C LYS A 719 43.37 -97.65 -9.66
N GLU A 720 42.52 -98.65 -9.88
CA GLU A 720 41.27 -98.87 -9.13
C GLU A 720 41.53 -99.03 -7.63
N TYR A 721 42.61 -99.70 -7.24
CA TYR A 721 43.01 -99.79 -5.84
C TYR A 721 43.29 -98.39 -5.25
N PHE A 722 44.09 -97.55 -5.92
CA PHE A 722 44.36 -96.18 -5.44
C PHE A 722 43.10 -95.29 -5.42
N ILE A 723 42.21 -95.42 -6.40
CA ILE A 723 40.90 -94.74 -6.41
C ILE A 723 40.07 -95.18 -5.20
N SER A 724 40.02 -96.47 -4.88
CA SER A 724 39.30 -97.00 -3.70
C SER A 724 39.87 -96.50 -2.37
N LYS A 725 41.09 -95.94 -2.37
CA LYS A 725 41.77 -95.33 -1.22
C LYS A 725 41.70 -93.80 -1.20
N GLY A 726 40.93 -93.19 -2.11
CA GLY A 726 40.63 -91.76 -2.12
C GLY A 726 41.53 -90.89 -3.01
N ILE A 727 42.41 -91.49 -3.83
CA ILE A 727 43.16 -90.71 -4.83
C ILE A 727 42.25 -90.43 -6.03
N SER A 728 42.13 -89.17 -6.45
CA SER A 728 41.32 -88.80 -7.63
C SER A 728 41.73 -89.59 -8.88
N ALA A 729 40.74 -90.12 -9.60
CA ALA A 729 40.95 -90.89 -10.82
C ALA A 729 41.62 -90.08 -11.94
N GLU A 730 41.51 -88.75 -11.90
CA GLU A 730 42.14 -87.79 -12.83
C GLU A 730 43.64 -87.68 -12.62
N ARG A 731 44.12 -87.91 -11.38
CA ARG A 731 45.55 -87.90 -11.03
C ARG A 731 46.26 -89.20 -11.42
N LEU A 732 45.57 -90.17 -12.00
CA LEU A 732 46.06 -91.54 -12.22
C LEU A 732 45.89 -91.94 -13.68
N THR A 733 46.99 -92.19 -14.39
CA THR A 733 46.97 -92.74 -15.74
C THR A 733 47.47 -94.18 -15.69
N SER A 734 46.78 -95.11 -16.36
CA SER A 734 47.18 -96.52 -16.41
C SER A 734 47.18 -97.05 -17.84
N ASP A 735 48.25 -97.74 -18.22
CA ASP A 735 48.36 -98.43 -19.50
C ASP A 735 49.11 -99.77 -19.34
N GLY A 736 49.12 -100.58 -20.40
CA GLY A 736 49.75 -101.89 -20.40
C GLY A 736 50.42 -102.17 -21.74
N HIS A 737 51.68 -102.61 -21.65
CA HIS A 737 52.63 -102.71 -22.76
C HIS A 737 52.90 -104.17 -23.18
N GLY A 738 52.14 -105.13 -22.63
CA GLY A 738 52.21 -106.53 -22.99
C GLY A 738 53.60 -107.12 -22.77
N ILE A 739 54.22 -107.59 -23.84
CA ILE A 739 55.53 -108.28 -23.80
C ILE A 739 56.71 -107.35 -24.08
N GLU A 740 56.44 -106.06 -24.30
CA GLU A 740 57.44 -105.05 -24.65
C GLU A 740 58.32 -104.67 -23.44
N ASN A 741 59.46 -104.03 -23.72
CA ASN A 741 60.42 -103.55 -22.72
C ASN A 741 60.76 -104.58 -21.60
N PRO A 742 61.30 -105.77 -21.95
CA PRO A 742 61.70 -106.79 -20.97
C PRO A 742 62.98 -106.38 -20.23
N VAL A 743 62.89 -106.24 -18.91
CA VAL A 743 64.02 -105.93 -17.99
C VAL A 743 64.93 -107.12 -17.69
N ALA A 744 64.56 -108.34 -18.12
CA ALA A 744 65.35 -109.55 -17.95
C ALA A 744 65.12 -110.56 -19.10
N SER A 745 66.01 -111.55 -19.23
CA SER A 745 65.87 -112.57 -20.28
C SER A 745 64.67 -113.48 -20.05
N ASN A 746 63.68 -113.40 -20.95
CA ASN A 746 62.51 -114.27 -21.00
C ASN A 746 62.83 -115.78 -21.13
N LYS A 747 64.07 -116.17 -21.44
CA LYS A 747 64.48 -117.58 -21.54
C LYS A 747 64.38 -118.30 -20.19
N THR A 748 64.68 -117.62 -19.07
CA THR A 748 64.67 -118.22 -17.73
C THR A 748 63.38 -117.95 -16.97
N ALA A 749 62.95 -118.86 -16.10
CA ALA A 749 61.76 -118.65 -15.25
C ALA A 749 61.91 -117.43 -14.33
N ALA A 750 63.12 -117.18 -13.81
CA ALA A 750 63.44 -116.00 -12.99
C ALA A 750 63.39 -114.70 -13.79
N GLY A 751 63.85 -114.68 -15.05
CA GLY A 751 63.76 -113.52 -15.92
C GLY A 751 62.32 -113.19 -16.32
N ARG A 752 61.51 -114.21 -16.66
CA ARG A 752 60.06 -114.06 -16.87
C ARG A 752 59.36 -113.49 -15.64
N ALA A 753 59.74 -113.93 -14.43
CA ALA A 753 59.19 -113.39 -13.19
C ALA A 753 59.52 -111.90 -12.98
N LYS A 754 60.68 -111.41 -13.43
CA LYS A 754 61.02 -109.98 -13.40
C LYS A 754 60.30 -109.15 -14.46
N ASN A 755 60.00 -109.73 -15.63
CA ASN A 755 59.30 -109.01 -16.70
C ASN A 755 57.81 -108.79 -16.40
N ARG A 756 57.16 -109.73 -15.71
CA ARG A 756 55.81 -109.58 -15.15
C ARG A 756 55.80 -108.61 -13.97
N ARG A 757 55.74 -107.31 -14.26
CA ARG A 757 55.86 -106.22 -13.28
C ARG A 757 54.85 -105.10 -13.56
N VAL A 758 54.73 -104.18 -12.62
CA VAL A 758 54.17 -102.84 -12.82
C VAL A 758 55.30 -101.84 -12.60
N GLU A 759 55.26 -100.71 -13.30
CA GLU A 759 56.10 -99.54 -13.07
C GLU A 759 55.21 -98.34 -12.69
N MET A 760 55.75 -97.40 -11.91
CA MET A 760 55.02 -96.24 -11.40
C MET A 760 55.92 -95.01 -11.36
N ASP A 761 55.45 -93.87 -11.88
CA ASP A 761 56.21 -92.61 -11.97
C ASP A 761 55.33 -91.38 -11.67
N LEU A 762 55.91 -90.34 -11.06
CA LEU A 762 55.22 -89.11 -10.66
C LEU A 762 55.60 -87.93 -11.57
N LYS A 763 54.60 -87.21 -12.10
CA LYS A 763 54.77 -86.07 -13.01
C LYS A 763 53.98 -84.87 -12.54
N LEU A 764 54.56 -83.68 -12.54
CA LEU A 764 53.88 -82.43 -12.15
C LEU A 764 52.68 -82.16 -13.08
N LYS A 765 51.61 -81.55 -12.55
CA LYS A 765 50.42 -81.13 -13.31
C LYS A 765 50.73 -80.12 -14.41
#